data_AF-A0A3P1VJG3-F1
#
_entry.id   AF-A0A3P1VJG3-F1
#
_cell.length_a   1.000
_cell.length_b   1.000
_cell.length_c   1.000
_cell.angle_alpha   90.00
_cell.angle_beta   90.00
_cell.angle_gamma   90.00
#
_symmetry.space_group_name_H-M   'P 1'
#
loop_
_entity.id
_entity.type
_entity.pdbx_description
1 polymer ?
#
loop_
_entity_poly.entity_id
_entity_poly.type
_entity_poly.pdbx_seq_one_letter_code
_entity_poly.pdbx_strand_id
1 'polypeptide(L)'
;MKSNNLNKVENTLRSIAKRYKSIKYSLGLAILFLMMGVSAFSEEVVQQEVPTAEQISTSKENLKGSLGNLQSKIETARKENEKSLAGLKLELIQLMEQGDQVVKMPWSSWQYGVGYIYNSWGKAYKGYGDKKEGSETLVRDTSGSLKRFLENSSASSASYGSTNLAMVSEPAAEIEVSAGIRPKSINKEAPSYTPVAPAGALPPFEPKLISPPGKPSAPREVSPTNFNPPALNFVGTGFYQYWGIGSHQNGIKQGTYIDTSVVIENYENYKTDAAHTQANPFDIVAGAGAGLASGMKWTGKLNAWTKNGENWSIGGTAVRNFTFDETLITGSVAGARSAFINELRDHDAVIEGHYRMTYLGGDPTSIPSASYTKMFISYNPAGRETGEAGTVAMVPMTGWLGQSAKRTATFKGTLELNGSPNTSPHGSLYEILVGVEHQLWDSQDNRDGYSNFVNEGDMILKSGNNVIGIMFDSEALNENGRTKHKNNTAVNKGRIIVENKNSIGIDFGLYQIQNWLPLDVTLGNIIVKGENNYGFRMKNIGQDTYYDDVTISGGGSNKTITVAGKHNVGLAIGKSLSANPQPYTEAGNLNHGTLNKDNPISNFHGVNVKVMGEETVGFLRLADSYTGNTKDFVLTDGTGKGDTHATMGTFTFGNGAKKSTLIRTDKYGIQVRGNITAVGKNDTGVGNTVLHSNGETQHINNYKTITIGKGFTQTTGMAATGSTNSTIVNILNEGTISLQGKKSIGMYVDKFTQGKSTGTIKLSGVGDKDKSGNVGDAENVGISNKGKFTFSGTLEVNGKKSSGIYNTGETTIAVGTSPTAKTNITVTNGATALYSKGAGTKIESTAGNKLNITVNAGTTKEGLAVYAEDKSQVTLHNANINVNGGSAGVASYNAGTKVDLTGATLKYNGDGYAVYSDGKGEINLKNSNIELRGSSTLMELDWSIAPGSRPIKT
;
A
#
# COMPACT_ATOMS: atom_id res chain seq x y z
N MET A 1 2.15 26.75 8.70
CA MET A 1 2.40 27.57 9.90
C MET A 1 3.43 26.84 10.77
N LYS A 2 4.36 27.52 11.44
CA LYS A 2 5.27 26.87 12.40
C LYS A 2 4.53 26.63 13.72
N SER A 3 4.43 25.38 14.18
CA SER A 3 3.83 25.07 15.48
C SER A 3 4.78 25.46 16.61
N ASN A 4 4.36 26.38 17.48
CA ASN A 4 5.23 26.91 18.52
C ASN A 4 5.27 25.95 19.72
N ASN A 5 6.13 24.92 19.65
CA ASN A 5 6.13 23.77 20.56
C ASN A 5 6.28 24.15 22.05
N LEU A 6 6.96 25.26 22.36
CA LEU A 6 7.11 25.80 23.72
C LEU A 6 5.74 26.09 24.38
N ASN A 7 4.81 26.74 23.67
CA ASN A 7 3.44 26.96 24.18
C ASN A 7 2.70 25.63 24.43
N LYS A 8 3.03 24.56 23.69
CA LYS A 8 2.42 23.24 23.87
C LYS A 8 2.98 22.52 25.10
N VAL A 9 4.28 22.67 25.37
CA VAL A 9 4.93 22.18 26.60
C VAL A 9 4.41 22.92 27.83
N GLU A 10 4.35 24.26 27.80
CA GLU A 10 3.83 25.06 28.91
C GLU A 10 2.38 24.71 29.27
N ASN A 11 1.48 24.60 28.27
CA ASN A 11 0.10 24.21 28.53
C ASN A 11 -0.02 22.80 29.11
N THR A 12 0.80 21.85 28.67
CA THR A 12 0.85 20.50 29.25
C THR A 12 1.30 20.55 30.71
N LEU A 13 2.40 21.25 31.04
CA LEU A 13 2.91 21.39 32.41
C LEU A 13 1.91 22.10 33.34
N ARG A 14 1.27 23.18 32.88
CA ARG A 14 0.18 23.85 33.60
C ARG A 14 -1.04 22.94 33.81
N SER A 15 -1.29 21.97 32.93
CA SER A 15 -2.36 20.97 33.11
C SER A 15 -2.01 19.90 34.14
N ILE A 16 -0.73 19.49 34.22
CA ILE A 16 -0.21 18.51 35.20
C ILE A 16 -0.23 19.12 36.61
N ALA A 17 0.31 20.33 36.78
CA ALA A 17 0.27 21.08 38.05
C ALA A 17 -1.16 21.37 38.56
N LYS A 18 -2.18 21.35 37.68
CA LYS A 18 -3.59 21.45 38.06
C LYS A 18 -4.22 20.12 38.50
N ARG A 19 -3.62 18.96 38.17
CA ARG A 19 -4.08 17.64 38.60
C ARG A 19 -3.44 17.21 39.92
N TYR A 20 -2.14 17.46 40.09
CA TYR A 20 -1.38 17.04 41.27
C TYR A 20 -1.14 18.21 42.20
N LYS A 21 -1.96 18.34 43.26
CA LYS A 21 -1.94 19.49 44.20
C LYS A 21 -0.61 19.73 44.91
N SER A 22 0.28 18.73 44.95
CA SER A 22 1.65 18.82 45.48
C SER A 22 2.63 19.55 44.55
N ILE A 23 2.38 19.57 43.22
CA ILE A 23 3.34 20.06 42.22
C ILE A 23 2.95 21.48 41.78
N LYS A 24 3.67 22.49 42.30
CA LYS A 24 3.53 23.89 41.86
C LYS A 24 4.32 24.12 40.56
N TYR A 25 3.68 24.76 39.58
CA TYR A 25 4.34 25.15 38.33
C TYR A 25 5.43 26.21 38.59
N SER A 26 6.65 25.94 38.13
CA SER A 26 7.78 26.87 38.18
C SER A 26 8.60 26.81 36.88
N LEU A 27 9.37 27.86 36.59
CA LEU A 27 10.26 27.87 35.42
C LEU A 27 11.36 26.80 35.51
N GLY A 28 11.85 26.52 36.73
CA GLY A 28 12.81 25.44 36.98
C GLY A 28 12.23 24.06 36.63
N LEU A 29 10.96 23.80 36.94
CA LEU A 29 10.29 22.55 36.59
C LEU A 29 10.13 22.38 35.06
N ALA A 30 9.91 23.48 34.34
CA ALA A 30 9.88 23.45 32.88
C ALA A 30 11.25 23.16 32.25
N ILE A 31 12.33 23.67 32.85
CA ILE A 31 13.71 23.36 32.42
C ILE A 31 14.07 21.91 32.76
N LEU A 32 13.71 21.42 33.96
CA LEU A 32 13.93 20.02 34.37
C LEU A 32 13.21 19.03 33.43
N PHE A 33 11.96 19.32 33.06
CA PHE A 33 11.22 18.54 32.06
C PHE A 33 11.86 18.58 30.66
N LEU A 34 12.48 19.69 30.26
CA LEU A 34 13.21 19.78 29.00
C LEU A 34 14.56 19.03 29.02
N MET A 35 15.16 18.83 30.20
CA MET A 35 16.43 18.11 30.36
C MET A 35 16.25 16.60 30.58
N MET A 36 15.23 16.19 31.34
CA MET A 36 15.02 14.80 31.78
C MET A 36 13.72 14.16 31.26
N GLY A 37 12.88 14.91 30.53
CA GLY A 37 11.61 14.40 30.00
C GLY A 37 10.62 14.05 31.12
N VAL A 38 9.80 13.01 30.89
CA VAL A 38 8.82 12.53 31.88
C VAL A 38 9.51 11.96 33.14
N SER A 39 10.76 11.50 33.02
CA SER A 39 11.61 11.03 34.12
C SER A 39 11.87 12.11 35.19
N ALA A 40 11.65 13.40 34.88
CA ALA A 40 11.65 14.49 35.86
C ALA A 40 10.58 14.36 36.97
N PHE A 41 9.69 13.37 36.87
CA PHE A 41 8.57 13.12 37.79
C PHE A 41 8.56 11.70 38.39
N SER A 42 9.66 10.94 38.28
CA SER A 42 9.76 9.66 39.01
C SER A 42 9.95 9.90 40.51
N GLU A 43 9.41 9.00 41.32
CA GLU A 43 9.39 9.11 42.79
C GLU A 43 10.81 9.17 43.40
N GLU A 44 11.76 8.54 42.73
CA GLU A 44 13.21 8.52 43.02
C GLU A 44 13.89 9.89 42.84
N VAL A 45 13.43 10.73 41.91
CA VAL A 45 13.98 12.08 41.67
C VAL A 45 13.36 13.12 42.61
N VAL A 46 12.11 12.90 43.06
CA VAL A 46 11.35 13.85 43.89
C VAL A 46 11.90 13.99 45.33
N GLN A 47 12.77 13.08 45.77
CA GLN A 47 13.42 13.14 47.09
C GLN A 47 14.82 13.77 47.08
N GLN A 48 15.39 14.13 45.92
CA GLN A 48 16.71 14.78 45.85
C GLN A 48 16.59 16.30 45.93
N GLU A 49 17.48 16.93 46.72
CA GLU A 49 17.48 18.38 46.91
C GLU A 49 17.84 19.16 45.63
N VAL A 50 17.49 20.45 45.61
CA VAL A 50 17.61 21.33 44.44
C VAL A 50 19.07 21.40 43.95
N PRO A 51 19.34 21.18 42.65
CA PRO A 51 20.70 21.23 42.10
C PRO A 51 21.47 22.51 42.45
N THR A 52 22.73 22.35 42.86
CA THR A 52 23.53 23.46 43.38
C THR A 52 23.94 24.44 42.28
N ALA A 53 24.24 25.68 42.66
CA ALA A 53 24.57 26.76 41.73
C ALA A 53 25.76 26.43 40.81
N GLU A 54 26.72 25.62 41.29
CA GLU A 54 27.88 25.16 40.53
C GLU A 54 27.48 24.17 39.43
N GLN A 55 26.61 23.18 39.72
CA GLN A 55 26.08 22.26 38.70
C GLN A 55 25.33 23.01 37.59
N ILE A 56 24.60 24.08 37.95
CA ILE A 56 23.93 24.98 37.01
C ILE A 56 24.94 25.78 36.19
N SER A 57 26.09 26.16 36.75
CA SER A 57 27.18 26.85 36.05
C SER A 57 27.86 25.94 35.02
N THR A 58 28.32 24.77 35.43
CA THR A 58 28.94 23.77 34.54
C THR A 58 28.00 23.35 33.41
N SER A 59 26.70 23.22 33.70
CA SER A 59 25.66 22.97 32.68
C SER A 59 25.56 24.10 31.65
N LYS A 60 25.69 25.38 32.06
CA LYS A 60 25.69 26.52 31.13
C LYS A 60 26.93 26.55 30.24
N GLU A 61 28.11 26.19 30.74
CA GLU A 61 29.33 26.11 29.93
C GLU A 61 29.25 24.96 28.91
N ASN A 62 28.78 23.78 29.34
CA ASN A 62 28.54 22.64 28.43
C ASN A 62 27.51 22.98 27.34
N LEU A 63 26.45 23.73 27.67
CA LEU A 63 25.49 24.23 26.68
C LEU A 63 26.11 25.27 25.74
N LYS A 64 26.99 26.16 26.24
CA LYS A 64 27.70 27.17 25.42
C LYS A 64 28.67 26.52 24.42
N GLY A 65 29.41 25.50 24.85
CA GLY A 65 30.25 24.67 23.97
C GLY A 65 29.42 23.89 22.95
N SER A 66 28.28 23.35 23.36
CA SER A 66 27.34 22.65 22.48
C SER A 66 26.73 23.56 21.42
N LEU A 67 26.40 24.81 21.77
CA LEU A 67 25.96 25.84 20.80
C LEU A 67 27.06 26.17 19.79
N GLY A 68 28.31 26.34 20.23
CA GLY A 68 29.44 26.59 19.33
C GLY A 68 29.66 25.45 18.34
N ASN A 69 29.59 24.20 18.81
CA ASN A 69 29.64 23.01 17.95
C ASN A 69 28.46 22.91 16.98
N LEU A 70 27.23 23.26 17.41
CA LEU A 70 26.07 23.33 16.53
C LEU A 70 26.22 24.41 15.45
N GLN A 71 26.70 25.61 15.81
CA GLN A 71 26.92 26.71 14.88
C GLN A 71 27.99 26.35 13.84
N SER A 72 29.08 25.72 14.28
CA SER A 72 30.13 25.19 13.38
C SER A 72 29.58 24.14 12.41
N LYS A 73 28.77 23.18 12.90
CA LYS A 73 28.11 22.17 12.05
C LYS A 73 27.09 22.78 11.08
N ILE A 74 26.36 23.82 11.48
CA ILE A 74 25.42 24.55 10.61
C ILE A 74 26.16 25.27 9.49
N GLU A 75 27.24 26.00 9.78
CA GLU A 75 28.03 26.68 8.73
C GLU A 75 28.78 25.70 7.83
N THR A 76 29.18 24.54 8.35
CA THR A 76 29.73 23.43 7.54
C THR A 76 28.67 22.89 6.57
N ALA A 77 27.49 22.56 7.09
CA ALA A 77 26.37 22.08 6.27
C ALA A 77 25.91 23.14 5.27
N ARG A 78 25.98 24.44 5.57
CA ARG A 78 25.72 25.51 4.60
C ARG A 78 26.73 25.48 3.44
N LYS A 79 28.03 25.40 3.74
CA LYS A 79 29.08 25.30 2.71
C LYS A 79 28.96 24.04 1.85
N GLU A 80 28.53 22.91 2.43
CA GLU A 80 28.25 21.68 1.68
C GLU A 80 27.01 21.81 0.80
N ASN A 81 25.93 22.43 1.29
CA ASN A 81 24.75 22.73 0.48
C ASN A 81 25.06 23.73 -0.65
N GLU A 82 25.90 24.73 -0.43
CA GLU A 82 26.33 25.70 -1.45
C GLU A 82 27.20 25.00 -2.54
N LYS A 83 28.10 24.09 -2.15
CA LYS A 83 28.83 23.21 -3.10
C LYS A 83 27.87 22.29 -3.88
N SER A 84 26.89 21.71 -3.20
CA SER A 84 25.88 20.83 -3.82
C SER A 84 25.02 21.60 -4.84
N LEU A 85 24.57 22.82 -4.51
CA LEU A 85 23.89 23.70 -5.47
C LEU A 85 24.78 24.05 -6.67
N ALA A 86 26.07 24.28 -6.48
CA ALA A 86 27.00 24.53 -7.58
C ALA A 86 27.15 23.29 -8.49
N GLY A 87 27.27 22.10 -7.91
CA GLY A 87 27.29 20.82 -8.64
C GLY A 87 26.02 20.60 -9.46
N LEU A 88 24.84 20.70 -8.81
CA LEU A 88 23.53 20.58 -9.47
C LEU A 88 23.32 21.62 -10.57
N LYS A 89 23.90 22.83 -10.44
CA LYS A 89 23.86 23.86 -11.49
C LYS A 89 24.75 23.49 -12.68
N LEU A 90 25.92 22.90 -12.46
CA LEU A 90 26.80 22.40 -13.54
C LEU A 90 26.17 21.19 -14.24
N GLU A 91 25.58 20.26 -13.48
CA GLU A 91 24.84 19.10 -14.02
C GLU A 91 23.63 19.55 -14.87
N LEU A 92 22.87 20.57 -14.41
CA LEU A 92 21.80 21.18 -15.19
C LEU A 92 22.32 21.84 -16.49
N ILE A 93 23.47 22.51 -16.45
CA ILE A 93 24.10 23.09 -17.66
C ILE A 93 24.51 21.98 -18.63
N GLN A 94 25.16 20.91 -18.16
CA GLN A 94 25.52 19.76 -18.99
C GLN A 94 24.31 19.07 -19.61
N LEU A 95 23.20 18.93 -18.87
CA LEU A 95 21.94 18.39 -19.39
C LEU A 95 21.29 19.32 -20.45
N MET A 96 21.48 20.64 -20.35
CA MET A 96 21.06 21.59 -21.38
C MET A 96 21.96 21.51 -22.63
N GLU A 97 23.28 21.44 -22.47
CA GLU A 97 24.24 21.30 -23.59
C GLU A 97 24.06 19.96 -24.32
N GLN A 98 23.83 18.86 -23.59
CA GLN A 98 23.49 17.56 -24.18
C GLN A 98 22.13 17.59 -24.88
N GLY A 99 21.16 18.35 -24.36
CA GLY A 99 19.88 18.60 -25.01
C GLY A 99 20.05 19.25 -26.39
N ASP A 100 20.79 20.36 -26.47
CA ASP A 100 21.06 21.07 -27.73
C ASP A 100 21.90 20.25 -28.73
N GLN A 101 22.77 19.34 -28.25
CA GLN A 101 23.54 18.44 -29.11
C GLN A 101 22.71 17.27 -29.66
N VAL A 102 21.71 16.78 -28.91
CA VAL A 102 20.83 15.67 -29.35
C VAL A 102 19.72 16.15 -30.30
N VAL A 103 19.31 17.42 -30.26
CA VAL A 103 18.29 17.99 -31.17
C VAL A 103 18.90 18.48 -32.50
N LYS A 104 19.73 17.64 -33.12
CA LYS A 104 20.04 17.71 -34.57
C LYS A 104 19.57 16.45 -35.27
N MET A 105 18.31 16.45 -35.69
CA MET A 105 17.79 15.39 -36.53
C MET A 105 18.51 15.38 -37.89
N PRO A 106 19.04 14.22 -38.35
CA PRO A 106 19.32 14.03 -39.77
C PRO A 106 17.99 13.97 -40.56
N TRP A 107 18.10 13.96 -41.89
CA TRP A 107 17.01 14.01 -42.88
C TRP A 107 16.43 15.41 -43.14
N SER A 108 16.78 15.95 -44.30
CA SER A 108 16.15 17.11 -44.93
C SER A 108 14.95 16.69 -45.80
N SER A 109 14.17 17.66 -46.27
CA SER A 109 13.00 17.52 -47.19
C SER A 109 11.73 16.91 -46.58
N TRP A 110 10.49 17.36 -46.90
CA TRP A 110 10.05 18.58 -47.62
C TRP A 110 8.69 19.08 -47.08
N GLN A 111 8.49 20.40 -47.19
CA GLN A 111 7.21 21.15 -47.24
C GLN A 111 6.25 21.24 -46.01
N TYR A 112 5.85 22.50 -45.74
CA TYR A 112 4.69 22.99 -44.97
C TYR A 112 4.50 22.61 -43.48
N GLY A 113 5.27 23.30 -42.63
CA GLY A 113 4.70 24.47 -41.96
C GLY A 113 4.00 24.30 -40.60
N VAL A 114 4.79 24.28 -39.52
CA VAL A 114 4.36 24.73 -38.18
C VAL A 114 5.43 25.69 -37.64
N GLY A 115 5.01 26.82 -37.06
CA GLY A 115 5.91 27.89 -36.63
C GLY A 115 6.66 27.61 -35.32
N TYR A 116 7.89 28.11 -35.22
CA TYR A 116 8.66 28.11 -33.97
C TYR A 116 7.98 28.97 -32.90
N ILE A 117 7.81 28.42 -31.70
CA ILE A 117 7.45 29.19 -30.49
C ILE A 117 8.50 28.89 -29.40
N TYR A 118 9.52 29.74 -29.31
CA TYR A 118 10.43 29.75 -28.16
C TYR A 118 9.77 30.52 -26.99
N ASN A 119 9.66 29.89 -25.83
CA ASN A 119 9.12 30.50 -24.62
C ASN A 119 10.19 31.32 -23.87
N SER A 120 10.30 32.62 -24.17
CA SER A 120 11.14 33.54 -23.41
C SER A 120 10.41 34.13 -22.20
N TRP A 121 10.71 33.64 -21.00
CA TRP A 121 10.27 34.27 -19.74
C TRP A 121 11.10 35.54 -19.46
N GLY A 122 10.52 36.75 -19.55
CA GLY A 122 11.35 37.96 -19.38
C GLY A 122 10.76 39.39 -19.36
N LYS A 123 9.44 39.58 -19.13
CA LYS A 123 8.73 40.89 -19.07
C LYS A 123 8.50 41.65 -20.39
N ALA A 124 7.32 42.29 -20.45
CA ALA A 124 6.99 43.57 -21.10
C ALA A 124 7.67 43.95 -22.44
N TYR A 125 7.08 43.51 -23.55
CA TYR A 125 7.27 44.18 -24.85
C TYR A 125 6.49 45.51 -24.89
N LYS A 126 7.07 46.58 -25.45
CA LYS A 126 6.42 47.90 -25.52
C LYS A 126 6.88 48.72 -26.75
N GLY A 127 5.96 48.95 -27.69
CA GLY A 127 6.08 49.98 -28.74
C GLY A 127 6.21 49.46 -30.19
N TYR A 128 5.98 50.30 -31.21
CA TYR A 128 5.25 51.59 -31.19
C TYR A 128 4.82 52.02 -32.61
N GLY A 129 3.62 52.61 -32.75
CA GLY A 129 3.10 53.20 -34.00
C GLY A 129 2.59 52.20 -35.06
N ASP A 130 1.70 52.56 -36.00
CA ASP A 130 0.94 53.81 -36.20
C ASP A 130 -0.08 53.56 -37.36
N LYS A 131 -1.29 54.13 -37.54
CA LYS A 131 -2.07 55.24 -36.92
C LYS A 131 -3.59 54.94 -37.02
N LYS A 132 -4.40 55.46 -36.08
CA LYS A 132 -5.84 55.86 -36.23
C LYS A 132 -6.88 54.76 -36.61
N GLU A 133 -8.19 54.90 -36.37
CA GLU A 133 -9.02 55.92 -35.69
C GLU A 133 -10.29 55.27 -35.07
N GLY A 134 -11.08 56.02 -34.31
CA GLY A 134 -12.41 55.60 -33.83
C GLY A 134 -12.44 55.03 -32.40
N SER A 135 -13.07 55.75 -31.48
CA SER A 135 -13.22 55.37 -30.06
C SER A 135 -14.67 55.02 -29.71
N GLU A 136 -14.92 53.80 -29.25
CA GLU A 136 -16.23 53.42 -28.68
C GLU A 136 -16.12 53.08 -27.19
N THR A 137 -16.42 54.08 -26.37
CA THR A 137 -16.50 53.95 -24.91
C THR A 137 -17.85 53.35 -24.53
N LEU A 138 -17.87 52.12 -24.02
CA LEU A 138 -19.07 51.47 -23.48
C LEU A 138 -19.54 52.12 -22.17
N VAL A 139 -20.28 53.23 -22.28
CA VAL A 139 -21.00 53.86 -21.17
C VAL A 139 -22.40 53.26 -21.10
N ARG A 140 -22.83 52.84 -19.90
CA ARG A 140 -24.25 52.53 -19.65
C ARG A 140 -25.02 53.83 -19.56
N ASP A 141 -26.04 54.01 -20.41
CA ASP A 141 -27.00 55.09 -20.23
C ASP A 141 -27.76 54.89 -18.91
N THR A 142 -27.65 55.88 -18.02
CA THR A 142 -28.36 55.96 -16.73
C THR A 142 -29.39 57.08 -16.71
N SER A 143 -29.67 57.71 -17.86
CA SER A 143 -30.73 58.71 -18.02
C SER A 143 -32.08 58.03 -18.26
N GLY A 144 -33.00 58.17 -17.31
CA GLY A 144 -34.34 57.58 -17.37
C GLY A 144 -35.27 58.27 -18.37
N SER A 145 -35.02 58.11 -19.68
CA SER A 145 -35.84 58.70 -20.75
C SER A 145 -36.54 57.64 -21.62
N LEU A 146 -37.79 57.91 -22.01
CA LEU A 146 -38.70 56.93 -22.64
C LEU A 146 -38.41 56.63 -24.13
N LYS A 147 -37.19 56.89 -24.63
CA LYS A 147 -36.82 56.80 -26.06
C LYS A 147 -36.91 55.40 -26.69
N ARG A 148 -37.14 54.33 -25.90
CA ARG A 148 -37.40 52.98 -26.42
C ARG A 148 -38.76 52.84 -27.13
N PHE A 149 -39.67 53.80 -26.96
CA PHE A 149 -41.04 53.74 -27.48
C PHE A 149 -41.34 54.83 -28.53
N LEU A 150 -40.30 55.33 -29.22
CA LEU A 150 -40.45 56.26 -30.33
C LEU A 150 -40.19 55.55 -31.65
N GLU A 151 -41.22 55.46 -32.47
CA GLU A 151 -41.16 54.99 -33.86
C GLU A 151 -40.36 55.98 -34.70
N ASN A 152 -39.28 55.53 -35.36
CA ASN A 152 -38.47 56.36 -36.24
C ASN A 152 -38.56 55.82 -37.67
N SER A 153 -39.40 56.46 -38.47
CA SER A 153 -39.78 56.06 -39.84
C SER A 153 -38.72 56.46 -40.88
N SER A 154 -37.47 56.04 -40.68
CA SER A 154 -36.36 56.26 -41.62
C SER A 154 -35.26 55.20 -41.52
N ALA A 155 -34.76 54.75 -42.68
CA ALA A 155 -33.67 53.77 -42.86
C ALA A 155 -33.92 52.33 -42.34
N SER A 156 -34.79 51.61 -43.04
CA SER A 156 -34.98 50.16 -42.90
C SER A 156 -33.81 49.34 -43.48
N SER A 157 -32.97 48.71 -42.63
CA SER A 157 -31.98 47.71 -43.10
C SER A 157 -31.51 46.72 -42.01
N ALA A 158 -32.40 45.85 -41.53
CA ALA A 158 -31.99 44.65 -40.78
C ALA A 158 -31.89 43.46 -41.76
N SER A 159 -30.67 43.14 -42.22
CA SER A 159 -30.45 42.05 -43.18
C SER A 159 -29.75 40.85 -42.51
N TYR A 160 -30.48 39.75 -42.39
CA TYR A 160 -29.95 38.42 -42.10
C TYR A 160 -30.87 37.39 -42.78
N GLY A 161 -30.44 36.80 -43.89
CA GLY A 161 -31.12 35.64 -44.50
C GLY A 161 -32.45 35.91 -45.23
N SER A 162 -32.40 36.65 -46.34
CA SER A 162 -33.28 36.47 -47.52
C SER A 162 -34.82 36.39 -47.36
N THR A 163 -35.42 37.02 -46.34
CA THR A 163 -36.87 37.31 -46.33
C THR A 163 -37.13 38.67 -45.69
N ASN A 164 -38.10 39.42 -46.23
CA ASN A 164 -38.34 40.82 -45.87
C ASN A 164 -39.83 41.03 -45.56
N LEU A 165 -40.16 41.65 -44.42
CA LEU A 165 -41.53 41.90 -43.97
C LEU A 165 -41.70 43.40 -43.71
N ALA A 166 -42.52 44.06 -44.53
CA ALA A 166 -42.85 45.47 -44.36
C ALA A 166 -44.06 45.62 -43.42
N MET A 167 -43.98 46.57 -42.49
CA MET A 167 -45.13 47.01 -41.70
C MET A 167 -45.85 48.17 -42.42
N VAL A 168 -47.18 48.14 -42.42
CA VAL A 168 -48.04 49.10 -43.12
C VAL A 168 -48.80 49.91 -42.07
N SER A 169 -49.06 51.19 -42.37
CA SER A 169 -49.77 52.13 -41.49
C SER A 169 -51.12 52.54 -42.10
N GLU A 170 -52.14 52.71 -41.27
CA GLU A 170 -53.50 53.10 -41.68
C GLU A 170 -53.78 54.58 -41.35
N PRO A 171 -54.52 55.31 -42.21
CA PRO A 171 -54.83 56.73 -41.98
C PRO A 171 -55.95 56.93 -40.95
N ALA A 172 -55.87 58.02 -40.19
CA ALA A 172 -56.93 58.44 -39.27
C ALA A 172 -58.16 58.99 -40.02
N ALA A 173 -59.36 58.71 -39.50
CA ALA A 173 -60.63 59.24 -40.01
C ALA A 173 -61.23 60.28 -39.05
N GLU A 174 -61.68 61.41 -39.59
CA GLU A 174 -62.36 62.47 -38.85
C GLU A 174 -63.85 62.14 -38.64
N ILE A 175 -64.47 62.74 -37.61
CA ILE A 175 -65.89 62.55 -37.26
C ILE A 175 -66.56 63.92 -37.14
N GLU A 176 -67.51 64.20 -38.02
CA GLU A 176 -68.49 65.27 -37.81
C GLU A 176 -69.81 64.72 -37.25
N VAL A 177 -70.55 65.56 -36.53
CA VAL A 177 -71.76 65.21 -35.79
C VAL A 177 -72.93 66.05 -36.29
N SER A 178 -74.08 65.42 -36.56
CA SER A 178 -75.36 66.11 -36.73
C SER A 178 -76.48 65.38 -36.00
N ALA A 179 -77.53 66.11 -35.60
CA ALA A 179 -78.55 65.63 -34.67
C ALA A 179 -79.91 65.39 -35.35
N GLY A 180 -80.59 64.30 -34.99
CA GLY A 180 -81.95 64.00 -35.43
C GLY A 180 -82.61 62.92 -34.57
N ILE A 181 -83.79 63.22 -34.01
CA ILE A 181 -84.51 62.33 -33.08
C ILE A 181 -85.80 61.83 -33.75
N ARG A 182 -86.01 60.50 -33.82
CA ARG A 182 -87.20 59.79 -33.24
C ARG A 182 -87.26 58.30 -33.62
N PRO A 183 -87.83 57.45 -32.74
CA PRO A 183 -87.85 56.00 -32.92
C PRO A 183 -89.06 55.51 -33.73
N LYS A 184 -88.97 54.28 -34.24
CA LYS A 184 -90.13 53.47 -34.64
C LYS A 184 -89.93 52.05 -34.13
N SER A 185 -90.93 51.50 -33.44
CA SER A 185 -90.85 50.17 -32.83
C SER A 185 -90.83 49.07 -33.89
N ILE A 186 -90.00 48.05 -33.66
CA ILE A 186 -89.98 46.80 -34.44
C ILE A 186 -90.16 45.65 -33.46
N ASN A 187 -91.20 44.84 -33.68
CA ASN A 187 -91.55 43.69 -32.87
C ASN A 187 -90.81 42.45 -33.40
N LYS A 188 -89.86 41.89 -32.65
CA LYS A 188 -89.14 40.64 -32.96
C LYS A 188 -88.82 39.85 -31.68
N GLU A 189 -88.46 38.59 -31.87
CA GLU A 189 -88.62 37.49 -30.92
C GLU A 189 -87.64 37.48 -29.72
N ALA A 190 -87.83 36.50 -28.83
CA ALA A 190 -87.15 36.38 -27.55
C ALA A 190 -85.60 36.30 -27.67
N PRO A 191 -84.87 36.89 -26.71
CA PRO A 191 -83.41 37.01 -26.80
C PRO A 191 -82.70 35.66 -26.58
N SER A 192 -82.07 35.14 -27.64
CA SER A 192 -81.08 34.08 -27.56
C SER A 192 -79.74 34.62 -27.04
N TYR A 193 -79.56 34.66 -25.72
CA TYR A 193 -78.26 34.97 -25.13
C TYR A 193 -77.27 33.82 -25.35
N THR A 194 -76.46 33.92 -26.41
CA THR A 194 -75.17 33.25 -26.50
C THR A 194 -74.08 34.21 -25.99
N PRO A 195 -73.24 33.81 -25.02
CA PRO A 195 -72.19 34.68 -24.52
C PRO A 195 -71.15 34.93 -25.62
N VAL A 196 -70.80 36.20 -25.84
CA VAL A 196 -69.73 36.58 -26.77
C VAL A 196 -68.40 36.00 -26.28
N ALA A 197 -67.71 35.26 -27.15
CA ALA A 197 -66.41 34.68 -26.81
C ALA A 197 -65.39 35.79 -26.46
N PRO A 198 -64.48 35.59 -25.49
CA PRO A 198 -63.51 36.62 -25.10
C PRO A 198 -62.69 37.13 -26.28
N ALA A 199 -62.74 38.45 -26.52
CA ALA A 199 -61.98 39.11 -27.57
C ALA A 199 -60.50 39.27 -27.17
N GLY A 200 -59.76 38.17 -27.26
CA GLY A 200 -58.32 38.13 -26.99
C GLY A 200 -57.81 36.70 -27.03
N ALA A 201 -56.66 36.48 -27.66
CA ALA A 201 -55.98 35.18 -27.58
C ALA A 201 -55.60 34.89 -26.12
N LEU A 202 -55.89 33.68 -25.65
CA LEU A 202 -55.33 33.20 -24.38
C LEU A 202 -53.79 33.27 -24.48
N PRO A 203 -53.07 33.65 -23.40
CA PRO A 203 -51.61 33.67 -23.42
C PRO A 203 -51.08 32.30 -23.81
N PRO A 204 -50.04 32.22 -24.65
CA PRO A 204 -49.57 30.94 -25.20
C PRO A 204 -49.14 30.00 -24.07
N PHE A 205 -49.85 28.87 -23.97
CA PHE A 205 -49.52 27.81 -23.03
C PHE A 205 -48.32 27.03 -23.56
N GLU A 206 -47.12 27.36 -23.06
CA GLU A 206 -45.93 26.54 -23.25
C GLU A 206 -45.90 25.43 -22.19
N PRO A 207 -46.17 24.15 -22.53
CA PRO A 207 -46.13 23.07 -21.57
C PRO A 207 -44.70 22.83 -21.07
N LYS A 208 -44.48 22.83 -19.74
CA LYS A 208 -43.21 22.40 -19.14
C LYS A 208 -42.98 20.91 -19.43
N LEU A 209 -42.25 20.61 -20.50
CA LEU A 209 -41.76 19.26 -20.77
C LEU A 209 -40.72 18.88 -19.71
N ILE A 210 -40.94 17.76 -19.03
CA ILE A 210 -40.03 17.22 -18.02
C ILE A 210 -39.49 15.90 -18.57
N SER A 211 -38.18 15.81 -18.78
CA SER A 211 -37.57 14.55 -19.20
C SER A 211 -37.59 13.53 -18.07
N PRO A 212 -37.96 12.25 -18.33
CA PRO A 212 -37.68 11.15 -17.42
C PRO A 212 -36.20 11.13 -17.00
N PRO A 213 -35.87 10.77 -15.75
CA PRO A 213 -34.49 10.73 -15.30
C PRO A 213 -33.71 9.69 -16.11
N GLY A 214 -32.72 10.13 -16.88
CA GLY A 214 -31.88 9.23 -17.65
C GLY A 214 -31.26 8.14 -16.76
N LYS A 215 -31.34 6.88 -17.20
CA LYS A 215 -30.75 5.74 -16.48
C LYS A 215 -29.29 6.05 -16.13
N PRO A 216 -28.89 6.03 -14.83
CA PRO A 216 -27.50 6.11 -14.45
C PRO A 216 -26.71 5.00 -15.13
N SER A 217 -25.56 5.33 -15.72
CA SER A 217 -24.67 4.27 -16.20
C SER A 217 -24.22 3.44 -15.00
N ALA A 218 -24.43 2.12 -15.06
CA ALA A 218 -23.84 1.20 -14.09
C ALA A 218 -22.32 1.43 -14.05
N PRO A 219 -21.71 1.57 -12.86
CA PRO A 219 -20.26 1.67 -12.76
C PRO A 219 -19.58 0.45 -13.38
N ARG A 220 -18.37 0.63 -13.93
CA ARG A 220 -17.63 -0.50 -14.48
C ARG A 220 -17.30 -1.50 -13.38
N GLU A 221 -17.79 -2.72 -13.51
CA GLU A 221 -17.43 -3.81 -12.60
C GLU A 221 -15.96 -4.19 -12.80
N VAL A 222 -15.08 -3.66 -11.93
CA VAL A 222 -13.67 -4.03 -11.86
C VAL A 222 -13.49 -4.99 -10.70
N SER A 223 -13.56 -6.29 -10.99
CA SER A 223 -13.18 -7.32 -10.02
C SER A 223 -11.69 -7.18 -9.65
N PRO A 224 -11.31 -7.37 -8.37
CA PRO A 224 -9.91 -7.54 -7.97
C PRO A 224 -9.23 -8.64 -8.79
N THR A 225 -7.97 -8.41 -9.20
CA THR A 225 -7.21 -9.46 -9.88
C THR A 225 -6.69 -10.47 -8.86
N ASN A 226 -6.99 -11.74 -9.08
CA ASN A 226 -6.52 -12.84 -8.25
C ASN A 226 -5.53 -13.69 -9.06
N PHE A 227 -4.23 -13.48 -8.85
CA PHE A 227 -3.20 -14.43 -9.30
C PHE A 227 -2.92 -15.44 -8.18
N ASN A 228 -2.48 -16.64 -8.55
CA ASN A 228 -2.08 -17.65 -7.58
C ASN A 228 -0.60 -17.46 -7.21
N PRO A 229 -0.23 -17.29 -5.93
CA PRO A 229 1.16 -17.24 -5.50
C PRO A 229 1.93 -18.52 -5.92
N PRO A 230 3.22 -18.40 -6.30
CA PRO A 230 3.98 -19.53 -6.82
C PRO A 230 4.23 -20.62 -5.78
N ALA A 231 3.88 -21.87 -6.13
CA ALA A 231 4.04 -23.04 -5.27
C ALA A 231 5.49 -23.56 -5.25
N LEU A 232 6.41 -22.74 -4.73
CA LEU A 232 7.82 -23.08 -4.57
C LEU A 232 8.00 -24.13 -3.48
N ASN A 233 7.89 -25.42 -3.78
CA ASN A 233 7.85 -26.45 -2.74
C ASN A 233 9.21 -26.77 -2.10
N PHE A 234 10.31 -26.41 -2.76
CA PHE A 234 11.68 -26.71 -2.31
C PHE A 234 12.01 -26.21 -0.89
N VAL A 235 12.99 -26.87 -0.29
CA VAL A 235 13.63 -26.58 1.00
C VAL A 235 15.11 -26.88 0.78
N GLY A 236 16.00 -25.92 1.04
CA GLY A 236 17.43 -26.18 1.02
C GLY A 236 17.87 -26.87 2.33
N THR A 237 19.07 -27.45 2.32
CA THR A 237 19.55 -28.27 3.44
C THR A 237 21.07 -28.13 3.55
N GLY A 238 21.55 -27.92 4.77
CA GLY A 238 22.97 -27.87 5.11
C GLY A 238 23.66 -29.23 5.16
N PHE A 239 24.83 -29.25 5.79
CA PHE A 239 25.67 -30.43 5.94
C PHE A 239 26.51 -30.35 7.22
N TYR A 240 27.19 -31.44 7.59
CA TYR A 240 28.19 -31.40 8.66
C TYR A 240 29.54 -30.97 8.08
N GLN A 241 30.34 -30.25 8.85
CA GLN A 241 31.66 -29.76 8.44
C GLN A 241 32.72 -30.06 9.52
N TYR A 242 33.98 -29.76 9.22
CA TYR A 242 35.12 -29.99 10.12
C TYR A 242 36.01 -28.76 10.32
N TRP A 243 36.98 -28.87 11.23
CA TRP A 243 37.84 -27.76 11.68
C TRP A 243 39.14 -27.61 10.88
N GLY A 244 39.33 -28.34 9.78
CA GLY A 244 40.50 -28.21 8.91
C GLY A 244 40.66 -26.78 8.40
N ILE A 245 41.89 -26.31 8.23
CA ILE A 245 42.19 -25.04 7.52
C ILE A 245 42.98 -25.39 6.26
N GLY A 246 42.56 -24.88 5.11
CA GLY A 246 43.23 -25.09 3.83
C GLY A 246 42.25 -25.27 2.68
N SER A 247 42.72 -25.89 1.59
CA SER A 247 41.92 -26.09 0.38
C SER A 247 42.21 -27.41 -0.32
N HIS A 248 41.31 -27.78 -1.24
CA HIS A 248 41.54 -28.92 -2.12
C HIS A 248 42.73 -28.71 -3.09
N GLN A 249 43.10 -27.45 -3.40
CA GLN A 249 44.17 -27.16 -4.36
C GLN A 249 45.56 -27.14 -3.70
N ASN A 250 45.67 -26.56 -2.50
CA ASN A 250 46.95 -26.31 -1.82
C ASN A 250 47.15 -27.13 -0.53
N GLY A 251 46.23 -28.05 -0.24
CA GLY A 251 46.30 -29.01 0.86
C GLY A 251 45.96 -28.43 2.23
N ILE A 252 46.21 -29.25 3.24
CA ILE A 252 45.93 -28.96 4.66
C ILE A 252 47.00 -28.00 5.21
N LYS A 253 46.58 -26.95 5.91
CA LYS A 253 47.44 -26.05 6.72
C LYS A 253 47.38 -26.38 8.21
N GLN A 254 46.18 -26.71 8.71
CA GLN A 254 45.92 -27.12 10.09
C GLN A 254 44.89 -28.26 10.13
N GLY A 255 45.12 -29.26 10.98
CA GLY A 255 44.25 -30.42 11.14
C GLY A 255 44.66 -31.65 10.32
N THR A 256 43.76 -32.64 10.28
CA THR A 256 44.04 -33.99 9.76
C THR A 256 43.58 -34.19 8.31
N TYR A 257 42.62 -33.39 7.85
CA TYR A 257 42.05 -33.42 6.50
C TYR A 257 41.35 -32.09 6.20
N ILE A 258 41.10 -31.84 4.90
CA ILE A 258 40.13 -30.84 4.42
C ILE A 258 38.81 -31.55 4.17
N ASP A 259 37.67 -30.93 4.46
CA ASP A 259 36.38 -31.54 4.24
C ASP A 259 36.15 -31.91 2.76
N THR A 260 35.75 -33.16 2.51
CA THR A 260 35.46 -33.66 1.17
C THR A 260 34.25 -33.01 0.49
N SER A 261 33.45 -32.23 1.22
CA SER A 261 32.27 -31.51 0.72
C SER A 261 32.57 -30.07 0.26
N VAL A 262 33.76 -29.53 0.54
CA VAL A 262 34.11 -28.11 0.30
C VAL A 262 35.25 -27.93 -0.69
N VAL A 263 35.54 -26.68 -1.08
CA VAL A 263 36.72 -26.33 -1.92
C VAL A 263 37.82 -25.67 -1.10
N ILE A 264 37.47 -24.73 -0.22
CA ILE A 264 38.37 -24.04 0.71
C ILE A 264 37.64 -23.72 2.02
N GLU A 265 38.34 -23.72 3.16
CA GLU A 265 37.69 -23.57 4.46
C GLU A 265 38.54 -22.92 5.57
N ASN A 266 37.80 -22.30 6.51
CA ASN A 266 38.24 -21.82 7.82
C ASN A 266 39.41 -20.81 7.81
N TYR A 267 39.27 -19.75 7.01
CA TYR A 267 40.20 -18.61 6.98
C TYR A 267 39.55 -17.31 7.50
N GLU A 268 40.30 -16.53 8.30
CA GLU A 268 39.82 -15.20 8.78
C GLU A 268 39.47 -14.24 7.60
N ASN A 269 40.07 -14.44 6.43
CA ASN A 269 39.90 -13.55 5.28
C ASN A 269 39.93 -14.31 3.94
N TYR A 270 39.07 -13.89 3.02
CA TYR A 270 39.07 -14.26 1.61
C TYR A 270 38.96 -13.00 0.76
N LYS A 271 39.78 -12.88 -0.29
CA LYS A 271 39.76 -11.73 -1.21
C LYS A 271 40.11 -12.09 -2.65
N THR A 272 39.21 -11.81 -3.58
CA THR A 272 39.50 -11.91 -5.02
C THR A 272 40.62 -10.95 -5.42
N ASP A 273 41.48 -11.35 -6.37
CA ASP A 273 42.48 -10.48 -6.99
C ASP A 273 41.82 -9.20 -7.57
N ALA A 274 42.54 -8.08 -7.59
CA ALA A 274 42.02 -6.79 -8.06
C ALA A 274 41.64 -6.75 -9.55
N ALA A 275 42.05 -7.74 -10.35
CA ALA A 275 41.55 -7.96 -11.70
C ALA A 275 40.08 -8.44 -11.75
N HIS A 276 39.53 -8.90 -10.62
CA HIS A 276 38.13 -9.26 -10.49
C HIS A 276 37.26 -8.06 -10.13
N THR A 277 36.21 -7.87 -10.91
CA THR A 277 35.27 -6.73 -10.80
C THR A 277 33.83 -7.23 -10.97
N GLN A 278 32.84 -6.38 -10.74
CA GLN A 278 31.44 -6.76 -10.99
C GLN A 278 31.16 -7.19 -12.45
N ALA A 279 31.95 -6.68 -13.43
CA ALA A 279 31.85 -7.10 -14.84
C ALA A 279 32.64 -8.38 -15.15
N ASN A 280 33.76 -8.59 -14.45
CA ASN A 280 34.65 -9.75 -14.58
C ASN A 280 34.85 -10.42 -13.21
N PRO A 281 33.86 -11.13 -12.65
CA PRO A 281 33.95 -11.72 -11.32
C PRO A 281 34.85 -12.97 -11.32
N PHE A 282 35.27 -13.41 -10.14
CA PHE A 282 35.79 -14.75 -9.91
C PHE A 282 34.65 -15.75 -10.15
N ASP A 283 34.78 -16.59 -11.17
CA ASP A 283 33.67 -17.40 -11.69
C ASP A 283 33.76 -18.85 -11.19
N ILE A 284 32.66 -19.34 -10.62
CA ILE A 284 32.51 -20.67 -10.01
C ILE A 284 31.37 -21.40 -10.73
N VAL A 285 31.64 -22.62 -11.17
CA VAL A 285 30.67 -23.49 -11.85
C VAL A 285 30.55 -24.80 -11.08
N ALA A 286 29.32 -25.19 -10.76
CA ALA A 286 28.97 -26.45 -10.12
C ALA A 286 27.97 -27.23 -10.98
N GLY A 287 27.87 -28.54 -10.74
CA GLY A 287 26.94 -29.44 -11.44
C GLY A 287 27.54 -30.14 -12.67
N ALA A 288 26.71 -30.91 -13.36
CA ALA A 288 27.10 -31.68 -14.53
C ALA A 288 27.22 -30.77 -15.76
N GLY A 289 28.43 -30.63 -16.31
CA GLY A 289 28.73 -29.74 -17.43
C GLY A 289 30.07 -28.99 -17.28
N ALA A 290 30.42 -28.16 -18.26
CA ALA A 290 31.67 -27.37 -18.30
C ALA A 290 33.00 -28.16 -18.10
N GLY A 291 32.96 -29.50 -18.26
CA GLY A 291 34.07 -30.43 -18.02
C GLY A 291 33.95 -31.27 -16.73
N LEU A 292 32.90 -31.06 -15.93
CA LEU A 292 32.60 -31.82 -14.71
C LEU A 292 31.49 -32.86 -14.96
N ALA A 293 31.62 -34.02 -14.32
CA ALA A 293 30.49 -34.93 -14.08
C ALA A 293 29.78 -34.56 -12.76
N SER A 294 30.56 -34.19 -11.74
CA SER A 294 30.10 -33.57 -10.49
C SER A 294 31.25 -32.76 -9.87
N GLY A 295 30.92 -31.97 -8.84
CA GLY A 295 31.89 -31.15 -8.10
C GLY A 295 31.85 -29.68 -8.49
N MET A 296 33.00 -29.01 -8.46
CA MET A 296 33.12 -27.56 -8.70
C MET A 296 34.37 -27.20 -9.51
N LYS A 297 34.27 -26.14 -10.32
CA LYS A 297 35.34 -25.56 -11.13
C LYS A 297 35.35 -24.05 -10.92
N TRP A 298 36.53 -23.44 -10.85
CA TRP A 298 36.66 -22.00 -10.63
C TRP A 298 37.71 -21.38 -11.57
N THR A 299 37.51 -20.11 -11.91
CA THR A 299 38.36 -19.36 -12.85
C THR A 299 38.78 -18.02 -12.25
N GLY A 300 40.09 -17.77 -12.20
CA GLY A 300 40.67 -16.56 -11.67
C GLY A 300 41.60 -16.79 -10.48
N LYS A 301 41.69 -15.79 -9.60
CA LYS A 301 42.53 -15.82 -8.38
C LYS A 301 41.74 -15.37 -7.15
N LEU A 302 41.85 -16.16 -6.09
CA LEU A 302 41.29 -15.89 -4.77
C LEU A 302 42.38 -16.10 -3.72
N ASN A 303 42.71 -15.07 -2.96
CA ASN A 303 43.63 -15.16 -1.82
C ASN A 303 42.84 -15.47 -0.55
N ALA A 304 43.33 -16.38 0.28
CA ALA A 304 42.79 -16.65 1.61
C ALA A 304 43.91 -16.56 2.65
N TRP A 305 43.64 -15.98 3.82
CA TRP A 305 44.64 -15.92 4.90
C TRP A 305 44.05 -15.80 6.31
N THR A 306 44.81 -16.37 7.24
CA THR A 306 44.64 -16.30 8.70
C THR A 306 45.94 -15.77 9.28
N LYS A 307 45.87 -14.82 10.20
CA LYS A 307 47.03 -14.18 10.86
C LYS A 307 47.00 -14.32 12.38
N ASN A 308 45.81 -14.43 12.96
CA ASN A 308 45.57 -14.46 14.40
C ASN A 308 44.65 -15.61 14.83
N GLY A 309 43.90 -16.22 13.91
CA GLY A 309 43.09 -17.41 14.18
C GLY A 309 42.13 -17.27 15.37
N GLU A 310 42.23 -18.16 16.35
CA GLU A 310 41.36 -18.15 17.53
C GLU A 310 41.91 -17.20 18.61
N ASN A 311 41.54 -15.94 18.44
CA ASN A 311 42.04 -14.77 19.16
C ASN A 311 41.70 -14.73 20.67
N TRP A 312 40.76 -15.53 21.17
CA TRP A 312 40.20 -15.41 22.53
C TRP A 312 40.47 -16.65 23.40
N SER A 313 41.09 -16.42 24.56
CA SER A 313 41.22 -17.44 25.61
C SER A 313 39.91 -17.61 26.35
N ILE A 314 39.39 -18.85 26.39
CA ILE A 314 38.17 -19.20 27.14
C ILE A 314 38.27 -20.61 27.71
N GLY A 315 37.74 -20.82 28.93
CA GLY A 315 37.76 -22.13 29.61
C GLY A 315 39.17 -22.67 29.91
N GLY A 316 40.22 -21.87 29.78
CA GLY A 316 41.61 -22.32 29.83
C GLY A 316 42.21 -22.72 28.47
N THR A 317 41.43 -22.66 27.38
CA THR A 317 41.93 -22.75 26.00
C THR A 317 42.91 -21.61 25.74
N ALA A 318 44.12 -21.92 25.27
CA ALA A 318 45.09 -20.90 24.89
C ALA A 318 44.67 -20.20 23.58
N VAL A 319 45.03 -18.93 23.42
CA VAL A 319 44.89 -18.19 22.14
C VAL A 319 45.70 -18.91 21.06
N ARG A 320 45.06 -19.35 19.97
CA ARG A 320 45.72 -20.10 18.88
C ARG A 320 45.93 -19.19 17.67
N ASN A 321 47.04 -18.44 17.72
CA ASN A 321 47.52 -17.60 16.63
C ASN A 321 48.03 -18.46 15.47
N PHE A 322 47.21 -18.61 14.43
CA PHE A 322 47.59 -19.24 13.18
C PHE A 322 48.05 -18.19 12.16
N THR A 323 49.17 -18.44 11.48
CA THR A 323 49.63 -17.60 10.36
C THR A 323 49.77 -18.47 9.12
N PHE A 324 48.73 -18.45 8.29
CA PHE A 324 48.62 -19.23 7.06
C PHE A 324 48.09 -18.36 5.93
N ASP A 325 48.63 -18.51 4.74
CA ASP A 325 48.12 -17.92 3.51
C ASP A 325 48.13 -18.93 2.35
N GLU A 326 47.19 -18.75 1.43
CA GLU A 326 47.20 -19.42 0.13
C GLU A 326 46.53 -18.58 -0.95
N THR A 327 46.82 -18.91 -2.21
CA THR A 327 46.10 -18.40 -3.37
C THR A 327 45.50 -19.59 -4.12
N LEU A 328 44.18 -19.60 -4.25
CA LEU A 328 43.53 -20.42 -5.28
C LEU A 328 43.75 -19.77 -6.64
N ILE A 329 44.18 -20.58 -7.60
CA ILE A 329 44.26 -20.24 -9.03
C ILE A 329 43.28 -21.13 -9.81
N THR A 330 42.87 -20.70 -11.01
CA THR A 330 41.97 -21.46 -11.92
C THR A 330 42.16 -22.98 -11.83
N GLY A 331 41.10 -23.70 -11.47
CA GLY A 331 41.17 -25.12 -11.12
C GLY A 331 39.80 -25.78 -11.04
N SER A 332 39.78 -27.05 -10.67
CA SER A 332 38.56 -27.84 -10.51
C SER A 332 38.75 -29.03 -9.59
N VAL A 333 37.67 -29.41 -8.89
CA VAL A 333 37.56 -30.60 -8.05
C VAL A 333 36.35 -31.43 -8.47
N ALA A 334 36.50 -32.75 -8.46
CA ALA A 334 35.46 -33.71 -8.81
C ALA A 334 34.88 -34.41 -7.57
N GLY A 335 33.72 -35.05 -7.74
CA GLY A 335 33.00 -35.74 -6.68
C GLY A 335 32.04 -34.83 -5.93
N ALA A 336 31.42 -35.37 -4.86
CA ALA A 336 30.39 -34.64 -4.13
C ALA A 336 30.96 -33.33 -3.54
N ARG A 337 30.33 -32.19 -3.84
CA ARG A 337 30.63 -30.88 -3.24
C ARG A 337 29.35 -30.13 -2.97
N SER A 338 29.26 -29.56 -1.77
CA SER A 338 28.10 -28.83 -1.26
C SER A 338 28.39 -27.33 -1.27
N ALA A 339 29.51 -26.87 -0.70
CA ALA A 339 29.90 -25.46 -0.66
C ALA A 339 31.23 -25.16 -1.37
N PHE A 340 31.41 -23.90 -1.78
CA PHE A 340 32.71 -23.41 -2.26
C PHE A 340 33.61 -22.97 -1.08
N ILE A 341 33.12 -22.05 -0.25
CA ILE A 341 33.72 -21.65 1.03
C ILE A 341 32.94 -22.29 2.19
N ASN A 342 33.65 -22.83 3.17
CA ASN A 342 33.11 -23.19 4.48
C ASN A 342 33.74 -22.35 5.59
N GLU A 343 32.93 -21.82 6.50
CA GLU A 343 33.38 -21.14 7.72
C GLU A 343 32.69 -21.72 8.96
N LEU A 344 33.50 -22.36 9.81
CA LEU A 344 33.07 -23.05 11.03
C LEU A 344 33.83 -22.58 12.29
N ARG A 345 35.08 -22.12 12.13
CA ARG A 345 35.98 -21.84 13.27
C ARG A 345 35.57 -20.67 14.17
N ASP A 346 36.12 -20.67 15.38
CA ASP A 346 35.90 -19.64 16.40
C ASP A 346 36.70 -18.34 16.14
N HIS A 347 36.47 -17.74 14.98
CA HIS A 347 37.08 -16.47 14.56
C HIS A 347 36.07 -15.56 13.83
N ASP A 348 36.46 -14.30 13.57
CA ASP A 348 35.70 -13.43 12.65
C ASP A 348 36.22 -13.66 11.23
N ALA A 349 35.31 -13.78 10.26
CA ALA A 349 35.64 -14.07 8.86
C ALA A 349 35.18 -12.94 7.92
N VAL A 350 36.00 -12.57 6.93
CA VAL A 350 35.66 -11.57 5.91
C VAL A 350 35.79 -12.16 4.52
N ILE A 351 34.67 -12.34 3.82
CA ILE A 351 34.63 -12.75 2.42
C ILE A 351 34.43 -11.51 1.55
N GLU A 352 35.50 -11.02 0.93
CA GLU A 352 35.51 -9.81 0.11
C GLU A 352 35.72 -10.13 -1.38
N GLY A 353 35.03 -9.44 -2.27
CA GLY A 353 35.33 -9.48 -3.71
C GLY A 353 34.10 -9.49 -4.61
N HIS A 354 34.33 -9.84 -5.89
CA HIS A 354 33.28 -10.01 -6.87
C HIS A 354 33.27 -11.44 -7.38
N TYR A 355 32.20 -12.17 -7.08
CA TYR A 355 32.03 -13.59 -7.33
C TYR A 355 30.81 -13.84 -8.23
N ARG A 356 30.90 -14.87 -9.08
CA ARG A 356 29.76 -15.48 -9.77
C ARG A 356 29.74 -16.96 -9.41
N MET A 357 28.58 -17.49 -9.05
CA MET A 357 28.36 -18.93 -8.93
C MET A 357 27.23 -19.37 -9.85
N THR A 358 27.49 -20.37 -10.67
CA THR A 358 26.56 -20.94 -11.65
C THR A 358 26.37 -22.42 -11.38
N TYR A 359 25.14 -22.85 -11.11
CA TYR A 359 24.80 -24.27 -10.96
C TYR A 359 24.10 -24.77 -12.22
N LEU A 360 24.73 -25.70 -12.94
CA LEU A 360 24.22 -26.24 -14.21
C LEU A 360 23.12 -27.30 -14.03
N GLY A 361 22.88 -27.75 -12.79
CA GLY A 361 22.01 -28.89 -12.49
C GLY A 361 22.69 -30.25 -12.70
N GLY A 362 21.89 -31.31 -12.78
CA GLY A 362 22.31 -32.67 -13.18
C GLY A 362 23.22 -33.43 -12.20
N ASP A 363 23.59 -32.83 -11.07
CA ASP A 363 24.51 -33.42 -10.08
C ASP A 363 23.79 -33.72 -8.75
N PRO A 364 23.40 -35.00 -8.50
CA PRO A 364 22.83 -35.46 -7.22
C PRO A 364 23.86 -35.64 -6.10
N THR A 365 25.14 -35.34 -6.34
CA THR A 365 26.22 -35.64 -5.38
C THR A 365 26.54 -34.44 -4.51
N SER A 366 25.79 -34.33 -3.41
CA SER A 366 26.13 -33.54 -2.23
C SER A 366 26.64 -34.44 -1.09
N ILE A 367 27.13 -33.80 -0.03
CA ILE A 367 27.14 -34.32 1.33
C ILE A 367 26.19 -33.40 2.13
N PRO A 368 25.21 -33.90 2.92
CA PRO A 368 24.81 -35.31 3.07
C PRO A 368 24.32 -35.91 1.74
N SER A 369 24.12 -37.22 1.70
CA SER A 369 23.90 -37.97 0.47
C SER A 369 22.59 -37.60 -0.26
N ALA A 370 22.67 -37.58 -1.59
CA ALA A 370 21.53 -37.42 -2.51
C ALA A 370 20.68 -36.15 -2.32
N SER A 371 21.32 -34.99 -2.10
CA SER A 371 20.71 -33.67 -2.34
C SER A 371 21.32 -33.03 -3.59
N TYR A 372 20.54 -32.14 -4.21
CA TYR A 372 20.98 -31.30 -5.33
C TYR A 372 21.18 -29.84 -4.87
N THR A 373 21.51 -29.62 -3.59
CA THR A 373 21.82 -28.29 -3.06
C THR A 373 23.31 -27.97 -3.26
N LYS A 374 23.61 -26.80 -3.83
CA LYS A 374 24.96 -26.25 -3.98
C LYS A 374 25.03 -24.84 -3.38
N MET A 375 26.18 -24.44 -2.85
CA MET A 375 26.32 -23.23 -2.03
C MET A 375 27.60 -22.46 -2.35
N PHE A 376 27.56 -21.12 -2.27
CA PHE A 376 28.78 -20.32 -2.33
C PHE A 376 29.48 -20.25 -0.96
N ILE A 377 28.77 -19.87 0.11
CA ILE A 377 29.24 -19.98 1.49
C ILE A 377 28.31 -20.93 2.27
N SER A 378 28.89 -21.85 3.02
CA SER A 378 28.27 -22.48 4.20
C SER A 378 28.93 -21.90 5.45
N TYR A 379 28.12 -21.32 6.34
CA TYR A 379 28.56 -20.77 7.63
C TYR A 379 27.86 -21.56 8.74
N ASN A 380 28.54 -22.60 9.24
CA ASN A 380 28.11 -23.42 10.39
C ASN A 380 29.12 -23.29 11.54
N PRO A 381 29.06 -22.21 12.34
CA PRO A 381 30.09 -21.88 13.32
C PRO A 381 30.01 -22.73 14.61
N ALA A 382 30.33 -24.03 14.49
CA ALA A 382 30.52 -24.96 15.59
C ALA A 382 31.76 -24.63 16.46
N GLY A 383 32.65 -23.78 15.96
CA GLY A 383 33.67 -23.10 16.75
C GLY A 383 34.84 -24.00 17.16
N ARG A 384 34.98 -24.25 18.46
CA ARG A 384 36.11 -24.99 19.06
C ARG A 384 35.80 -26.48 19.17
N GLU A 385 36.81 -27.35 19.09
CA GLU A 385 36.65 -28.81 19.16
C GLU A 385 37.69 -29.44 20.11
N THR A 386 37.24 -30.35 20.98
CA THR A 386 38.09 -31.01 22.00
C THR A 386 39.17 -31.94 21.45
N GLY A 387 39.01 -32.48 20.25
CA GLY A 387 40.03 -33.24 19.52
C GLY A 387 41.13 -32.37 18.93
N GLU A 388 40.96 -31.04 18.87
CA GLU A 388 42.07 -30.14 18.58
C GLU A 388 42.94 -29.92 19.82
N ALA A 389 44.24 -30.18 19.69
CA ALA A 389 45.19 -30.09 20.79
C ALA A 389 45.26 -28.66 21.39
N GLY A 390 44.96 -28.55 22.68
CA GLY A 390 44.96 -27.28 23.43
C GLY A 390 43.58 -26.67 23.66
N THR A 391 42.50 -27.23 23.08
CA THR A 391 41.12 -26.87 23.43
C THR A 391 40.76 -27.39 24.82
N VAL A 392 40.12 -26.53 25.64
CA VAL A 392 39.61 -26.88 26.97
C VAL A 392 38.14 -26.45 27.09
N ALA A 393 37.29 -27.34 27.59
CA ALA A 393 35.87 -27.09 27.79
C ALA A 393 35.59 -26.37 29.12
N MET A 394 34.66 -25.41 29.11
CA MET A 394 34.21 -24.66 30.29
C MET A 394 33.34 -25.48 31.24
N VAL A 395 32.60 -26.44 30.69
CA VAL A 395 31.76 -27.40 31.42
C VAL A 395 32.05 -28.82 30.91
N PRO A 396 31.64 -29.90 31.61
CA PRO A 396 31.88 -31.27 31.17
C PRO A 396 31.15 -31.62 29.85
N MET A 397 31.81 -31.34 28.72
CA MET A 397 31.30 -31.56 27.37
C MET A 397 32.45 -31.95 26.43
N THR A 398 32.14 -32.70 25.37
CA THR A 398 33.13 -33.25 24.42
C THR A 398 32.65 -33.12 22.97
N GLY A 399 33.59 -33.13 22.03
CA GLY A 399 33.36 -32.80 20.62
C GLY A 399 33.38 -31.28 20.39
N TRP A 400 32.44 -30.80 19.59
CA TRP A 400 32.22 -29.38 19.33
C TRP A 400 31.73 -28.64 20.58
N LEU A 401 32.37 -27.52 20.89
CA LEU A 401 32.09 -26.69 22.07
C LEU A 401 31.38 -25.38 21.76
N GLY A 402 31.18 -25.03 20.49
CA GLY A 402 30.66 -23.72 20.08
C GLY A 402 31.71 -22.60 20.16
N GLN A 403 31.21 -21.37 20.13
CA GLN A 403 32.01 -20.15 19.99
C GLN A 403 32.41 -19.54 21.35
N SER A 404 33.57 -18.89 21.43
CA SER A 404 34.09 -18.26 22.66
C SER A 404 33.43 -16.93 23.03
N ALA A 405 32.85 -16.22 22.09
CA ALA A 405 31.76 -15.26 22.32
C ALA A 405 31.08 -14.98 20.96
N LYS A 406 30.74 -13.72 20.66
CA LYS A 406 30.21 -13.36 19.34
C LYS A 406 31.24 -13.58 18.23
N ARG A 407 30.94 -14.39 17.22
CA ARG A 407 31.70 -14.48 15.96
C ARG A 407 30.92 -13.97 14.76
N THR A 408 31.61 -13.38 13.79
CA THR A 408 31.00 -12.66 12.67
C THR A 408 31.60 -13.05 11.32
N ALA A 409 30.80 -13.66 10.46
CA ALA A 409 31.11 -13.81 9.03
C ALA A 409 30.53 -12.63 8.24
N THR A 410 31.37 -11.89 7.52
CA THR A 410 30.97 -10.69 6.75
C THR A 410 31.21 -10.88 5.26
N PHE A 411 30.15 -10.80 4.45
CA PHE A 411 30.27 -10.74 2.99
C PHE A 411 30.33 -9.29 2.49
N LYS A 412 31.28 -8.98 1.60
CA LYS A 412 31.53 -7.65 1.01
C LYS A 412 31.77 -7.74 -0.49
N GLY A 413 31.12 -6.85 -1.25
CA GLY A 413 31.28 -6.77 -2.71
C GLY A 413 30.05 -7.28 -3.46
N THR A 414 30.20 -8.24 -4.38
CA THR A 414 29.08 -8.74 -5.21
C THR A 414 29.12 -10.26 -5.34
N LEU A 415 27.96 -10.91 -5.21
CA LEU A 415 27.74 -12.33 -5.48
C LEU A 415 26.62 -12.46 -6.52
N GLU A 416 26.96 -12.86 -7.75
CA GLU A 416 25.99 -13.17 -8.81
C GLU A 416 25.68 -14.68 -8.80
N LEU A 417 24.40 -15.04 -8.68
CA LEU A 417 23.93 -16.42 -8.58
C LEU A 417 23.09 -16.81 -9.80
N ASN A 418 23.53 -17.82 -10.53
CA ASN A 418 22.84 -18.38 -11.69
C ASN A 418 22.38 -19.81 -11.34
N GLY A 419 21.10 -19.96 -11.02
CA GLY A 419 20.53 -21.26 -10.64
C GLY A 419 20.37 -22.22 -11.82
N SER A 420 19.87 -23.41 -11.53
CA SER A 420 19.64 -24.43 -12.55
C SER A 420 18.61 -23.99 -13.60
N PRO A 421 18.78 -24.37 -14.89
CA PRO A 421 17.72 -24.25 -15.89
C PRO A 421 16.49 -25.12 -15.58
N ASN A 422 16.62 -26.16 -14.76
CA ASN A 422 15.54 -27.11 -14.47
C ASN A 422 14.47 -26.51 -13.54
N THR A 423 13.21 -26.59 -13.97
CA THR A 423 12.03 -26.13 -13.22
C THR A 423 11.34 -27.24 -12.41
N SER A 424 11.66 -28.50 -12.69
CA SER A 424 10.96 -29.68 -12.17
C SER A 424 11.85 -30.42 -11.16
N PRO A 425 11.27 -31.00 -10.08
CA PRO A 425 12.03 -31.80 -9.13
C PRO A 425 12.41 -33.17 -9.69
N HIS A 426 13.54 -33.69 -9.20
CA HIS A 426 13.95 -35.09 -9.34
C HIS A 426 13.23 -35.92 -8.29
N GLY A 427 11.96 -36.26 -8.57
CA GLY A 427 11.06 -36.88 -7.60
C GLY A 427 10.64 -35.86 -6.53
N SER A 428 11.18 -35.98 -5.32
CA SER A 428 10.98 -35.01 -4.22
C SER A 428 12.09 -33.97 -4.11
N LEU A 429 13.24 -34.17 -4.77
CA LEU A 429 14.44 -33.35 -4.62
C LEU A 429 14.46 -32.21 -5.65
N TYR A 430 15.01 -31.05 -5.26
CA TYR A 430 15.12 -29.89 -6.13
C TYR A 430 16.59 -29.49 -6.29
N GLU A 431 16.96 -29.09 -7.50
CA GLU A 431 18.26 -28.46 -7.78
C GLU A 431 18.25 -27.03 -7.25
N ILE A 432 18.94 -26.80 -6.12
CA ILE A 432 18.92 -25.54 -5.35
C ILE A 432 20.32 -24.92 -5.37
N LEU A 433 20.39 -23.61 -5.58
CA LEU A 433 21.62 -22.82 -5.42
C LEU A 433 21.45 -21.83 -4.27
N VAL A 434 22.30 -21.92 -3.25
CA VAL A 434 22.30 -21.01 -2.09
C VAL A 434 23.47 -20.04 -2.19
N GLY A 435 23.22 -18.75 -1.96
CA GLY A 435 24.29 -17.75 -1.84
C GLY A 435 25.06 -17.91 -0.54
N VAL A 436 24.36 -17.77 0.59
CA VAL A 436 24.90 -18.01 1.92
C VAL A 436 23.94 -18.89 2.71
N GLU A 437 24.42 -20.05 3.13
CA GLU A 437 23.85 -20.75 4.26
C GLU A 437 24.41 -20.16 5.55
N HIS A 438 23.53 -19.90 6.52
CA HIS A 438 23.88 -19.66 7.91
C HIS A 438 23.18 -20.72 8.76
N GLN A 439 23.86 -21.84 8.92
CA GLN A 439 23.44 -23.03 9.66
C GLN A 439 23.76 -22.82 11.14
N LEU A 440 22.76 -22.99 12.02
CA LEU A 440 22.91 -22.60 13.41
C LEU A 440 23.41 -23.75 14.30
N TRP A 441 24.51 -23.47 14.99
CA TRP A 441 25.10 -24.30 16.03
C TRP A 441 24.90 -23.68 17.41
N ASP A 442 24.14 -24.37 18.27
CA ASP A 442 23.75 -23.90 19.60
C ASP A 442 24.13 -24.85 20.75
N SER A 443 24.68 -26.04 20.46
CA SER A 443 25.25 -26.95 21.46
C SER A 443 26.63 -26.44 21.90
N GLN A 444 26.71 -25.70 23.01
CA GLN A 444 27.95 -25.02 23.41
C GLN A 444 28.21 -24.98 24.92
N ASP A 445 29.48 -24.96 25.30
CA ASP A 445 29.94 -24.91 26.70
C ASP A 445 29.92 -23.49 27.31
N ASN A 446 29.84 -22.48 26.44
CA ASN A 446 29.89 -21.07 26.75
C ASN A 446 28.53 -20.39 26.56
N ARG A 447 28.03 -19.59 27.51
CA ARG A 447 26.72 -18.94 27.40
C ARG A 447 26.70 -17.68 26.53
N ASP A 448 27.86 -17.07 26.29
CA ASP A 448 28.01 -15.82 25.51
C ASP A 448 28.39 -16.05 24.03
N GLY A 449 28.53 -17.32 23.59
CA GLY A 449 28.82 -17.70 22.22
C GLY A 449 27.61 -17.51 21.29
N TYR A 450 27.73 -16.73 20.20
CA TYR A 450 26.67 -16.65 19.20
C TYR A 450 27.17 -16.14 17.84
N SER A 451 26.57 -16.67 16.78
CA SER A 451 26.98 -16.37 15.41
C SER A 451 26.30 -15.11 14.85
N ASN A 452 26.96 -14.48 13.89
CA ASN A 452 26.51 -13.25 13.25
C ASN A 452 26.89 -13.21 11.77
N PHE A 453 25.98 -13.61 10.88
CA PHE A 453 26.19 -13.36 9.46
C PHE A 453 25.87 -11.90 9.10
N VAL A 454 26.70 -11.24 8.30
CA VAL A 454 26.49 -9.87 7.84
C VAL A 454 26.71 -9.76 6.33
N ASN A 455 25.64 -9.46 5.57
CA ASN A 455 25.79 -9.03 4.19
C ASN A 455 25.95 -7.50 4.12
N GLU A 456 27.13 -7.02 3.72
CA GLU A 456 27.38 -5.62 3.38
C GLU A 456 27.36 -5.36 1.86
N GLY A 457 27.35 -6.41 1.05
CA GLY A 457 27.40 -6.36 -0.41
C GLY A 457 26.06 -6.54 -1.13
N ASP A 458 26.15 -6.78 -2.43
CA ASP A 458 25.04 -7.10 -3.32
C ASP A 458 24.99 -8.60 -3.62
N MET A 459 23.92 -9.28 -3.20
CA MET A 459 23.58 -10.64 -3.65
C MET A 459 22.57 -10.54 -4.79
N ILE A 460 22.88 -11.09 -5.97
CA ILE A 460 22.10 -10.94 -7.20
C ILE A 460 21.71 -12.31 -7.73
N LEU A 461 20.48 -12.74 -7.46
CA LEU A 461 19.88 -13.97 -8.00
C LEU A 461 19.48 -13.68 -9.45
N LYS A 462 20.36 -14.03 -10.37
CA LYS A 462 20.47 -13.42 -11.71
C LYS A 462 19.78 -14.20 -12.81
N SER A 463 19.93 -15.53 -12.80
CA SER A 463 19.25 -16.43 -13.74
C SER A 463 18.91 -17.77 -13.10
N GLY A 464 18.29 -18.67 -13.88
CA GLY A 464 17.86 -19.99 -13.42
C GLY A 464 16.67 -19.99 -12.45
N ASN A 465 16.51 -21.12 -11.77
CA ASN A 465 15.43 -21.45 -10.83
C ASN A 465 15.97 -21.87 -9.46
N ASN A 466 15.09 -21.91 -8.45
CA ASN A 466 15.32 -22.45 -7.11
C ASN A 466 16.55 -21.86 -6.39
N VAL A 467 16.86 -20.58 -6.63
CA VAL A 467 17.98 -19.90 -5.98
C VAL A 467 17.52 -19.33 -4.65
N ILE A 468 18.32 -19.47 -3.61
CA ILE A 468 18.13 -18.85 -2.30
C ILE A 468 19.27 -17.86 -2.05
N GLY A 469 18.97 -16.61 -1.69
CA GLY A 469 20.00 -15.61 -1.39
C GLY A 469 20.71 -15.89 -0.06
N ILE A 470 19.93 -15.92 1.02
CA ILE A 470 20.38 -16.38 2.35
C ILE A 470 19.42 -17.47 2.85
N MET A 471 19.96 -18.58 3.34
CA MET A 471 19.22 -19.70 3.94
C MET A 471 19.58 -19.84 5.42
N PHE A 472 18.60 -20.17 6.25
CA PHE A 472 18.80 -20.51 7.66
C PHE A 472 18.26 -21.91 7.98
N ASP A 473 19.06 -22.75 8.62
CA ASP A 473 18.61 -23.97 9.29
C ASP A 473 19.48 -24.24 10.55
N SER A 474 19.50 -25.46 11.08
CA SER A 474 20.30 -25.80 12.27
C SER A 474 20.78 -27.26 12.21
N GLU A 475 21.96 -27.50 12.78
CA GLU A 475 22.52 -28.83 13.02
C GLU A 475 22.26 -29.31 14.45
N ALA A 476 22.72 -28.58 15.46
CA ALA A 476 22.72 -29.03 16.85
C ALA A 476 22.27 -27.92 17.82
N LEU A 477 21.28 -28.25 18.68
CA LEU A 477 20.79 -27.38 19.74
C LEU A 477 21.21 -27.87 21.14
N ASN A 478 21.25 -26.96 22.12
CA ASN A 478 21.38 -27.34 23.53
C ASN A 478 20.02 -27.78 24.11
N GLU A 479 19.77 -29.10 24.11
CA GLU A 479 18.54 -29.70 24.63
C GLU A 479 18.34 -29.49 26.14
N ASN A 480 19.43 -29.41 26.92
CA ASN A 480 19.38 -29.35 28.39
C ASN A 480 19.03 -27.96 28.94
N GLY A 481 19.02 -26.93 28.10
CA GLY A 481 18.52 -25.61 28.51
C GLY A 481 18.82 -24.51 27.52
N ARG A 482 17.84 -23.63 27.35
CA ARG A 482 17.90 -22.37 26.60
C ARG A 482 18.80 -21.35 27.31
N THR A 483 20.08 -21.64 27.28
CA THR A 483 21.11 -21.04 28.15
C THR A 483 21.97 -20.01 27.44
N LYS A 484 21.87 -19.82 26.12
CA LYS A 484 22.50 -18.68 25.46
C LYS A 484 21.94 -17.37 25.99
N HIS A 485 22.81 -16.44 26.34
CA HIS A 485 22.41 -15.06 26.68
C HIS A 485 21.86 -14.30 25.45
N LYS A 486 22.18 -14.77 24.23
CA LYS A 486 21.82 -14.13 22.95
C LYS A 486 21.53 -15.16 21.84
N ASN A 487 20.52 -14.86 21.02
CA ASN A 487 20.23 -15.50 19.74
C ASN A 487 21.41 -15.34 18.77
N ASN A 488 21.49 -16.25 17.78
CA ASN A 488 22.28 -16.00 16.58
C ASN A 488 21.69 -14.83 15.80
N THR A 489 22.48 -14.22 14.92
CA THR A 489 22.10 -12.97 14.22
C THR A 489 22.40 -13.03 12.73
N ALA A 490 21.53 -12.47 11.89
CA ALA A 490 21.74 -12.40 10.45
C ALA A 490 21.31 -11.03 9.90
N VAL A 491 22.26 -10.25 9.37
CA VAL A 491 22.05 -8.82 9.09
C VAL A 491 22.34 -8.45 7.64
N ASN A 492 21.27 -8.23 6.85
CA ASN A 492 21.39 -7.66 5.51
C ASN A 492 21.54 -6.12 5.58
N LYS A 493 22.78 -5.63 5.67
CA LYS A 493 23.07 -4.19 5.53
C LYS A 493 23.04 -3.75 4.06
N GLY A 494 23.50 -4.61 3.15
CA GLY A 494 23.61 -4.37 1.71
C GLY A 494 22.28 -4.48 0.95
N ARG A 495 22.26 -5.29 -0.11
CA ARG A 495 21.05 -5.61 -0.90
C ARG A 495 21.00 -7.07 -1.31
N ILE A 496 19.78 -7.60 -1.40
CA ILE A 496 19.47 -8.85 -2.12
C ILE A 496 18.58 -8.47 -3.31
N ILE A 497 18.91 -8.94 -4.52
CA ILE A 497 18.23 -8.57 -5.76
C ILE A 497 17.83 -9.86 -6.48
N VAL A 498 16.53 -10.06 -6.71
CA VAL A 498 15.99 -11.29 -7.32
C VAL A 498 15.46 -11.00 -8.72
N GLU A 499 16.30 -11.23 -9.74
CA GLU A 499 16.01 -10.93 -11.15
C GLU A 499 15.57 -12.17 -11.95
N ASN A 500 15.83 -13.37 -11.41
CA ASN A 500 15.59 -14.66 -12.04
C ASN A 500 14.14 -15.19 -11.86
N LYS A 501 13.92 -16.51 -11.85
CA LYS A 501 12.60 -17.10 -11.67
C LYS A 501 12.55 -18.10 -10.52
N ASN A 502 11.34 -18.35 -10.01
CA ASN A 502 11.03 -19.43 -9.07
C ASN A 502 12.02 -19.51 -7.89
N SER A 503 12.43 -18.36 -7.33
CA SER A 503 13.56 -18.21 -6.39
C SER A 503 13.20 -17.30 -5.21
N ILE A 504 14.03 -17.29 -4.16
CA ILE A 504 13.73 -16.67 -2.87
C ILE A 504 14.92 -15.83 -2.37
N GLY A 505 14.67 -14.59 -1.95
CA GLY A 505 15.71 -13.72 -1.41
C GLY A 505 16.27 -14.21 -0.07
N ILE A 506 15.40 -14.51 0.90
CA ILE A 506 15.73 -15.10 2.20
C ILE A 506 14.70 -16.19 2.54
N ASP A 507 15.17 -17.37 2.98
CA ASP A 507 14.35 -18.56 3.23
C ASP A 507 14.85 -19.40 4.42
N PHE A 508 14.05 -20.38 4.85
CA PHE A 508 14.43 -21.36 5.88
C PHE A 508 14.56 -22.78 5.29
N GLY A 509 15.68 -23.42 5.58
CA GLY A 509 16.01 -24.79 5.20
C GLY A 509 15.59 -25.82 6.25
N LEU A 510 16.09 -27.05 6.09
CA LEU A 510 16.03 -28.10 7.11
C LEU A 510 17.13 -29.13 6.85
N TYR A 511 18.04 -29.30 7.81
CA TYR A 511 19.10 -30.30 7.78
C TYR A 511 18.86 -31.41 8.81
N GLN A 512 18.94 -31.10 10.10
CA GLN A 512 18.50 -31.98 11.19
C GLN A 512 17.09 -31.59 11.65
N ILE A 513 16.31 -32.54 12.15
CA ILE A 513 15.00 -32.23 12.75
C ILE A 513 15.24 -31.63 14.15
N GLN A 514 15.26 -30.30 14.20
CA GLN A 514 15.43 -29.52 15.43
C GLN A 514 14.12 -28.85 15.87
N ASN A 515 13.94 -28.69 17.19
CA ASN A 515 12.69 -28.17 17.76
C ASN A 515 12.57 -26.64 17.73
N TRP A 516 13.69 -25.91 17.69
CA TRP A 516 13.76 -24.44 17.82
C TRP A 516 14.79 -23.86 16.84
N LEU A 517 14.76 -22.54 16.64
CA LEU A 517 15.77 -21.81 15.86
C LEU A 517 16.01 -20.42 16.49
N PRO A 518 17.04 -20.25 17.34
CA PRO A 518 17.29 -18.97 18.02
C PRO A 518 18.03 -17.99 17.10
N LEU A 519 17.27 -17.14 16.41
CA LEU A 519 17.77 -16.32 15.29
C LEU A 519 17.09 -14.95 15.16
N ASP A 520 17.87 -13.89 15.28
CA ASP A 520 17.44 -12.50 15.04
C ASP A 520 17.84 -12.06 13.62
N VAL A 521 16.89 -12.13 12.67
CA VAL A 521 17.06 -11.77 11.25
C VAL A 521 16.75 -10.28 11.03
N THR A 522 17.61 -9.59 10.28
CA THR A 522 17.38 -8.22 9.80
C THR A 522 17.32 -8.19 8.28
N LEU A 523 16.11 -8.02 7.73
CA LEU A 523 15.77 -8.21 6.32
C LEU A 523 16.43 -7.19 5.38
N GLY A 524 16.61 -5.96 5.83
CA GLY A 524 17.30 -4.92 5.06
C GLY A 524 16.62 -4.55 3.73
N ASN A 525 17.40 -4.47 2.66
CA ASN A 525 16.90 -4.21 1.31
C ASN A 525 16.81 -5.50 0.50
N ILE A 526 15.60 -5.84 0.06
CA ILE A 526 15.34 -6.95 -0.86
C ILE A 526 14.55 -6.39 -2.06
N ILE A 527 15.01 -6.65 -3.28
CA ILE A 527 14.44 -6.08 -4.52
C ILE A 527 14.07 -7.22 -5.47
N VAL A 528 12.78 -7.58 -5.48
CA VAL A 528 12.25 -8.67 -6.30
C VAL A 528 11.82 -8.09 -7.66
N LYS A 529 12.53 -8.43 -8.75
CA LYS A 529 12.31 -7.90 -10.10
C LYS A 529 11.88 -8.95 -11.13
N GLY A 530 12.18 -10.21 -10.89
CA GLY A 530 11.97 -11.32 -11.83
C GLY A 530 10.51 -11.80 -11.92
N GLU A 531 10.32 -13.10 -12.03
CA GLU A 531 8.99 -13.72 -12.09
C GLU A 531 8.84 -14.93 -11.14
N ASN A 532 7.67 -15.09 -10.50
CA ASN A 532 7.37 -16.20 -9.58
C ASN A 532 8.29 -16.29 -8.35
N ASN A 533 8.82 -15.17 -7.86
CA ASN A 533 9.80 -15.12 -6.77
C ASN A 533 9.23 -14.63 -5.44
N TYR A 534 9.90 -14.99 -4.35
CA TYR A 534 9.65 -14.45 -3.01
C TYR A 534 10.81 -13.58 -2.52
N GLY A 535 10.51 -12.46 -1.86
CA GLY A 535 11.53 -11.61 -1.21
C GLY A 535 12.03 -12.26 0.08
N PHE A 536 11.10 -12.61 0.96
CA PHE A 536 11.31 -13.36 2.19
C PHE A 536 10.21 -14.41 2.34
N ARG A 537 10.56 -15.62 2.74
CA ARG A 537 9.60 -16.68 3.06
C ARG A 537 9.82 -17.23 4.46
N MET A 538 8.72 -17.53 5.15
CA MET A 538 8.69 -18.22 6.44
C MET A 538 7.64 -19.33 6.33
N LYS A 539 8.02 -20.46 5.74
CA LYS A 539 7.11 -21.56 5.38
C LYS A 539 6.79 -22.45 6.57
N ASN A 540 5.67 -23.17 6.49
CA ASN A 540 5.40 -24.27 7.41
C ASN A 540 6.34 -25.45 7.10
N ILE A 541 7.23 -25.81 8.04
CA ILE A 541 8.13 -26.97 7.94
C ILE A 541 7.69 -28.15 8.82
N GLY A 542 6.45 -28.15 9.30
CA GLY A 542 5.86 -29.25 10.08
C GLY A 542 6.16 -29.22 11.59
N GLN A 543 7.34 -28.75 12.00
CA GLN A 543 7.69 -28.63 13.43
C GLN A 543 6.90 -27.53 14.15
N ASP A 544 6.56 -27.73 15.43
CA ASP A 544 5.69 -26.77 16.11
C ASP A 544 6.43 -25.51 16.58
N THR A 545 7.39 -25.66 17.50
CA THR A 545 8.01 -24.52 18.20
C THR A 545 9.23 -23.93 17.47
N TYR A 546 9.52 -24.39 16.24
CA TYR A 546 10.72 -24.05 15.46
C TYR A 546 10.99 -22.55 15.34
N TYR A 547 9.93 -21.76 15.14
CA TYR A 547 10.03 -20.32 14.93
C TYR A 547 9.78 -19.47 16.19
N ASP A 548 9.58 -20.08 17.37
CA ASP A 548 9.24 -19.33 18.60
C ASP A 548 10.38 -18.42 19.08
N ASP A 549 11.61 -18.74 18.68
CA ASP A 549 12.82 -17.97 18.98
C ASP A 549 13.44 -17.25 17.77
N VAL A 550 12.75 -17.23 16.62
CA VAL A 550 13.11 -16.41 15.47
C VAL A 550 12.49 -15.03 15.60
N THR A 551 13.27 -13.95 15.35
CA THR A 551 12.73 -12.59 15.19
C THR A 551 13.08 -12.01 13.83
N ILE A 552 12.18 -11.19 13.28
CA ILE A 552 12.25 -10.68 11.89
C ILE A 552 12.16 -9.15 11.90
N SER A 553 13.30 -8.46 11.81
CA SER A 553 13.40 -7.00 11.82
C SER A 553 13.45 -6.39 10.41
N GLY A 554 12.86 -5.21 10.23
CA GLY A 554 12.91 -4.47 8.97
C GLY A 554 14.26 -3.82 8.65
N GLY A 555 15.18 -3.70 9.62
CA GLY A 555 16.46 -3.01 9.46
C GLY A 555 16.41 -1.46 9.46
N GLY A 556 15.26 -0.87 9.81
CA GLY A 556 15.05 0.58 9.88
C GLY A 556 14.12 1.12 8.78
N SER A 557 13.68 2.38 8.93
CA SER A 557 12.68 3.01 8.05
C SER A 557 13.15 3.34 6.64
N ASN A 558 14.45 3.25 6.37
CA ASN A 558 15.08 3.41 5.05
C ASN A 558 15.42 2.06 4.37
N LYS A 559 15.04 0.94 4.98
CA LYS A 559 15.19 -0.42 4.45
C LYS A 559 13.82 -0.96 4.04
N THR A 560 13.70 -1.64 2.91
CA THR A 560 12.39 -2.05 2.36
C THR A 560 12.48 -3.27 1.45
N ILE A 561 11.52 -4.18 1.59
CA ILE A 561 11.24 -5.22 0.58
C ILE A 561 10.42 -4.59 -0.54
N THR A 562 11.04 -4.48 -1.71
CA THR A 562 10.49 -3.87 -2.91
C THR A 562 10.06 -4.96 -3.89
N VAL A 563 8.75 -5.05 -4.15
CA VAL A 563 8.13 -6.07 -5.01
C VAL A 563 7.81 -5.45 -6.36
N ALA A 564 8.68 -5.67 -7.33
CA ALA A 564 8.52 -5.34 -8.75
C ALA A 564 8.29 -6.63 -9.56
N GLY A 565 8.55 -6.61 -10.87
CA GLY A 565 8.44 -7.80 -11.73
C GLY A 565 7.00 -8.29 -11.94
N LYS A 566 6.83 -9.61 -12.08
CA LYS A 566 5.52 -10.27 -12.22
C LYS A 566 5.34 -11.45 -11.28
N HIS A 567 4.12 -11.73 -10.83
CA HIS A 567 3.80 -12.95 -10.05
C HIS A 567 4.61 -13.14 -8.75
N ASN A 568 5.25 -12.07 -8.27
CA ASN A 568 6.16 -12.06 -7.13
C ASN A 568 5.42 -11.76 -5.81
N VAL A 569 5.99 -12.18 -4.69
CA VAL A 569 5.52 -11.80 -3.33
C VAL A 569 6.67 -11.23 -2.50
N GLY A 570 6.41 -10.19 -1.71
CA GLY A 570 7.39 -9.57 -0.82
C GLY A 570 7.70 -10.45 0.40
N LEU A 571 6.72 -10.63 1.29
CA LEU A 571 6.79 -11.54 2.43
C LEU A 571 5.72 -12.62 2.30
N ALA A 572 6.12 -13.89 2.36
CA ALA A 572 5.23 -15.05 2.31
C ALA A 572 5.32 -15.86 3.61
N ILE A 573 4.31 -15.71 4.48
CA ILE A 573 4.29 -16.28 5.83
C ILE A 573 3.25 -17.41 5.90
N GLY A 574 3.72 -18.65 6.02
CA GLY A 574 2.91 -19.84 6.29
C GLY A 574 3.06 -20.30 7.75
N LYS A 575 4.19 -20.02 8.39
CA LYS A 575 4.34 -20.20 9.83
C LYS A 575 5.18 -19.07 10.44
N SER A 576 4.90 -18.78 11.71
CA SER A 576 5.77 -18.07 12.63
C SER A 576 5.52 -18.68 14.02
N LEU A 577 5.20 -17.89 15.05
CA LEU A 577 4.99 -18.37 16.42
C LEU A 577 3.94 -19.50 16.53
N SER A 578 4.22 -20.48 17.38
CA SER A 578 3.30 -21.51 17.86
C SER A 578 2.12 -20.91 18.65
N ALA A 579 1.17 -21.74 19.09
CA ALA A 579 0.01 -21.27 19.85
C ALA A 579 0.36 -20.72 21.25
N ASN A 580 1.45 -21.22 21.83
CA ASN A 580 1.93 -20.90 23.17
C ASN A 580 3.45 -20.63 23.10
N PRO A 581 3.89 -19.57 22.39
CA PRO A 581 5.30 -19.40 22.06
C PRO A 581 6.12 -19.26 23.32
N GLN A 582 7.11 -20.14 23.46
CA GLN A 582 8.12 -20.03 24.50
C GLN A 582 9.34 -19.35 23.87
N PRO A 583 9.70 -18.11 24.24
CA PRO A 583 10.99 -17.52 23.88
C PRO A 583 12.09 -17.92 24.88
N TYR A 584 13.35 -17.58 24.59
CA TYR A 584 14.45 -17.63 25.57
C TYR A 584 14.16 -16.71 26.78
N THR A 585 14.55 -17.18 27.96
CA THR A 585 14.12 -16.63 29.25
C THR A 585 14.94 -15.44 29.75
N GLU A 586 15.94 -14.97 29.00
CA GLU A 586 16.92 -13.98 29.48
C GLU A 586 16.90 -12.67 28.65
N ALA A 587 17.21 -11.57 29.34
CA ALA A 587 17.16 -10.22 28.79
C ALA A 587 18.35 -9.94 27.86
N GLY A 588 18.20 -10.30 26.60
CA GLY A 588 19.18 -10.05 25.52
C GLY A 588 18.60 -10.14 24.10
N ASN A 589 17.55 -10.94 23.91
CA ASN A 589 16.93 -11.21 22.60
C ASN A 589 15.78 -10.25 22.28
N LEU A 590 15.53 -10.02 20.99
CA LEU A 590 14.42 -9.16 20.52
C LEU A 590 13.02 -9.64 20.93
N ASN A 591 12.84 -10.96 21.14
CA ASN A 591 11.59 -11.58 21.59
C ASN A 591 11.38 -11.52 23.12
N HIS A 592 12.40 -11.21 23.92
CA HIS A 592 12.34 -11.32 25.37
C HIS A 592 11.35 -10.32 25.97
N GLY A 593 10.26 -10.82 26.56
CA GLY A 593 9.18 -10.00 27.13
C GLY A 593 8.35 -9.21 26.11
N THR A 594 8.61 -9.34 24.81
CA THR A 594 7.94 -8.57 23.75
C THR A 594 6.87 -9.36 23.00
N LEU A 595 6.90 -10.71 23.03
CA LEU A 595 5.93 -11.54 22.33
C LEU A 595 4.50 -11.36 22.88
N ASN A 596 3.53 -11.32 21.97
CA ASN A 596 2.11 -11.34 22.28
C ASN A 596 1.49 -12.61 21.67
N LYS A 597 1.19 -13.59 22.52
CA LYS A 597 0.61 -14.89 22.11
C LYS A 597 -0.69 -14.80 21.29
N ASP A 598 -1.38 -13.66 21.30
CA ASP A 598 -2.61 -13.43 20.54
C ASP A 598 -2.36 -12.85 19.14
N ASN A 599 -1.08 -12.65 18.78
CA ASN A 599 -0.61 -12.32 17.44
C ASN A 599 0.52 -13.28 17.01
N PRO A 600 0.29 -14.20 16.04
CA PRO A 600 1.30 -15.16 15.58
C PRO A 600 2.56 -14.54 14.94
N ILE A 601 2.51 -13.25 14.58
CA ILE A 601 3.64 -12.49 14.03
C ILE A 601 4.16 -11.41 15.01
N SER A 602 3.99 -11.61 16.32
CA SER A 602 4.54 -10.71 17.36
C SER A 602 6.05 -10.86 17.60
N ASN A 603 6.75 -11.53 16.70
CA ASN A 603 8.20 -11.58 16.55
C ASN A 603 8.70 -10.78 15.33
N PHE A 604 7.82 -10.01 14.66
CA PHE A 604 8.18 -9.10 13.58
C PHE A 604 8.40 -7.69 14.13
N HIS A 605 9.47 -7.02 13.71
CA HIS A 605 9.87 -5.71 14.21
C HIS A 605 10.01 -4.71 13.07
N GLY A 606 8.93 -3.99 12.77
CA GLY A 606 8.91 -2.81 11.89
C GLY A 606 9.26 -3.09 10.42
N VAL A 607 8.81 -4.21 9.84
CA VAL A 607 9.13 -4.55 8.43
C VAL A 607 8.46 -3.59 7.44
N ASN A 608 9.15 -3.23 6.34
CA ASN A 608 8.65 -2.27 5.33
C ASN A 608 8.46 -2.95 3.97
N VAL A 609 7.39 -2.58 3.26
CA VAL A 609 6.95 -3.21 2.00
C VAL A 609 6.57 -2.14 0.96
N LYS A 610 7.11 -2.25 -0.25
CA LYS A 610 6.75 -1.39 -1.39
C LYS A 610 6.38 -2.23 -2.61
N VAL A 611 5.11 -2.16 -3.03
CA VAL A 611 4.60 -2.90 -4.21
C VAL A 611 4.60 -2.01 -5.45
N MET A 612 5.20 -2.47 -6.54
CA MET A 612 5.38 -1.75 -7.81
C MET A 612 5.46 -2.67 -9.05
N GLY A 613 5.19 -3.97 -8.91
CA GLY A 613 5.12 -4.94 -10.01
C GLY A 613 3.75 -5.05 -10.69
N GLU A 614 3.60 -6.01 -11.59
CA GLU A 614 2.32 -6.45 -12.15
C GLU A 614 1.90 -7.80 -11.55
N GLU A 615 0.66 -7.92 -11.06
CA GLU A 615 0.13 -9.18 -10.50
C GLU A 615 1.05 -9.72 -9.38
N THR A 616 1.33 -8.89 -8.37
CA THR A 616 2.23 -9.17 -7.23
C THR A 616 1.53 -9.00 -5.87
N VAL A 617 2.07 -9.60 -4.79
CA VAL A 617 1.62 -9.34 -3.41
C VAL A 617 2.73 -8.68 -2.58
N GLY A 618 2.39 -7.69 -1.75
CA GLY A 618 3.32 -7.12 -0.77
C GLY A 618 3.57 -8.08 0.41
N PHE A 619 2.54 -8.33 1.21
CA PHE A 619 2.55 -9.26 2.34
C PHE A 619 1.45 -10.30 2.19
N LEU A 620 1.79 -11.57 2.38
CA LEU A 620 0.91 -12.72 2.18
C LEU A 620 0.92 -13.64 3.40
N ARG A 621 -0.27 -13.90 3.96
CA ARG A 621 -0.52 -15.09 4.79
C ARG A 621 -0.89 -16.25 3.87
N LEU A 622 -0.04 -17.27 3.79
CA LEU A 622 -0.10 -18.35 2.80
C LEU A 622 -1.27 -19.32 3.05
N ALA A 623 -1.72 -19.99 1.98
CA ALA A 623 -2.79 -20.99 2.01
C ALA A 623 -2.46 -22.22 2.88
N ASP A 624 -1.18 -22.57 3.01
CA ASP A 624 -0.64 -23.67 3.83
C ASP A 624 -0.42 -23.28 5.30
N SER A 625 -0.97 -22.14 5.74
CA SER A 625 -0.71 -21.58 7.08
C SER A 625 -0.91 -22.61 8.19
N TYR A 626 0.06 -22.67 9.10
CA TYR A 626 0.14 -23.67 10.17
C TYR A 626 -1.15 -23.71 11.02
N THR A 627 -1.72 -24.91 11.13
CA THR A 627 -3.06 -25.14 11.69
C THR A 627 -3.14 -25.03 13.21
N GLY A 628 -2.02 -25.20 13.93
CA GLY A 628 -1.99 -25.09 15.39
C GLY A 628 -2.14 -23.65 15.91
N ASN A 629 -1.85 -22.62 15.09
CA ASN A 629 -2.04 -21.22 15.48
C ASN A 629 -2.98 -20.48 14.51
N THR A 630 -4.28 -20.63 14.75
CA THR A 630 -5.38 -20.11 13.92
C THR A 630 -5.65 -18.61 14.09
N LYS A 631 -4.98 -17.93 15.03
CA LYS A 631 -5.24 -16.52 15.38
C LYS A 631 -4.89 -15.55 14.25
N ASP A 632 -5.44 -14.35 14.30
CA ASP A 632 -5.19 -13.29 13.31
C ASP A 632 -3.74 -12.79 13.36
N PHE A 633 -3.13 -12.57 12.21
CA PHE A 633 -1.88 -11.81 12.15
C PHE A 633 -2.19 -10.32 12.40
N VAL A 634 -1.58 -9.72 13.43
CA VAL A 634 -1.78 -8.30 13.76
C VAL A 634 -0.61 -7.49 13.22
N LEU A 635 -0.90 -6.68 12.19
CA LEU A 635 0.02 -5.71 11.58
C LEU A 635 -0.21 -4.35 12.24
N THR A 636 0.62 -3.98 13.22
CA THR A 636 0.46 -2.76 14.02
C THR A 636 1.66 -1.81 13.92
N ASP A 637 1.39 -0.52 14.09
CA ASP A 637 2.39 0.55 14.26
C ASP A 637 2.93 0.63 15.71
N GLY A 638 2.52 -0.28 16.59
CA GLY A 638 2.99 -0.36 17.99
C GLY A 638 2.38 0.69 18.92
N THR A 639 1.40 1.47 18.46
CA THR A 639 0.75 2.53 19.26
C THR A 639 -0.58 2.11 19.90
N GLY A 640 -1.06 0.89 19.62
CA GLY A 640 -2.34 0.38 20.12
C GLY A 640 -2.28 -0.17 21.55
N LYS A 641 -3.43 -0.19 22.23
CA LYS A 641 -3.55 -0.80 23.56
C LYS A 641 -3.32 -2.32 23.47
N GLY A 642 -2.27 -2.80 24.13
CA GLY A 642 -1.90 -4.23 24.13
C GLY A 642 -0.97 -4.62 22.97
N ASP A 643 -0.55 -3.67 22.15
CA ASP A 643 0.58 -3.84 21.25
C ASP A 643 1.88 -3.59 22.05
N THR A 644 2.88 -4.46 21.92
CA THR A 644 4.17 -4.37 22.64
C THR A 644 5.25 -3.64 21.83
N HIS A 645 5.17 -3.73 20.50
CA HIS A 645 6.04 -3.07 19.53
C HIS A 645 5.33 -2.99 18.17
N ALA A 646 5.94 -2.30 17.19
CA ALA A 646 5.44 -2.24 15.83
C ALA A 646 5.81 -3.50 15.04
N THR A 647 4.82 -4.27 14.58
CA THR A 647 5.06 -5.41 13.67
C THR A 647 5.17 -4.99 12.22
N MET A 648 4.52 -3.88 11.82
CA MET A 648 4.68 -3.25 10.51
C MET A 648 5.33 -1.87 10.62
N GLY A 649 6.18 -1.56 9.64
CA GLY A 649 6.60 -0.21 9.31
C GLY A 649 5.74 0.38 8.19
N THR A 650 6.39 0.91 7.16
CA THR A 650 5.72 1.47 5.98
C THR A 650 5.31 0.37 5.01
N PHE A 651 4.00 0.22 4.78
CA PHE A 651 3.45 -0.57 3.67
C PHE A 651 2.85 0.40 2.65
N THR A 652 3.29 0.33 1.38
CA THR A 652 2.86 1.27 0.32
C THR A 652 2.90 0.67 -1.08
N PHE A 653 2.21 1.33 -2.01
CA PHE A 653 2.47 1.20 -3.45
C PHE A 653 3.49 2.22 -3.93
N GLY A 654 4.25 1.87 -4.97
CA GLY A 654 5.09 2.78 -5.74
C GLY A 654 4.68 2.86 -7.21
N ASN A 655 5.29 3.79 -7.93
CA ASN A 655 5.09 3.97 -9.36
C ASN A 655 5.25 2.66 -10.15
N GLY A 656 4.29 2.36 -11.02
CA GLY A 656 4.29 1.18 -11.90
C GLY A 656 3.40 0.03 -11.43
N ALA A 657 2.90 0.07 -10.19
CA ALA A 657 2.05 -0.98 -9.62
C ALA A 657 0.81 -1.28 -10.48
N LYS A 658 0.65 -2.51 -10.94
CA LYS A 658 -0.49 -2.98 -11.75
C LYS A 658 -1.13 -4.22 -11.11
N LYS A 659 -2.46 -4.26 -11.01
CA LYS A 659 -3.25 -5.43 -10.62
C LYS A 659 -2.76 -6.14 -9.32
N SER A 660 -2.03 -5.42 -8.47
CA SER A 660 -1.25 -6.01 -7.37
C SER A 660 -1.89 -5.72 -6.02
N THR A 661 -1.66 -6.61 -5.06
CA THR A 661 -2.27 -6.55 -3.73
C THR A 661 -1.24 -6.18 -2.66
N LEU A 662 -1.52 -5.21 -1.78
CA LEU A 662 -0.54 -4.82 -0.76
C LEU A 662 -0.50 -5.79 0.43
N ILE A 663 -1.66 -6.21 0.95
CA ILE A 663 -1.80 -7.21 2.01
C ILE A 663 -2.88 -8.22 1.62
N ARG A 664 -2.55 -9.51 1.66
CA ARG A 664 -3.44 -10.63 1.33
C ARG A 664 -3.42 -11.72 2.40
N THR A 665 -4.57 -12.34 2.61
CA THR A 665 -4.67 -13.64 3.30
C THR A 665 -5.32 -14.68 2.40
N ASP A 666 -4.69 -15.85 2.31
CA ASP A 666 -5.26 -17.07 1.74
C ASP A 666 -5.65 -18.08 2.84
N LYS A 667 -5.46 -17.78 4.13
CA LYS A 667 -5.84 -18.65 5.26
C LYS A 667 -5.97 -17.88 6.58
N TYR A 668 -7.07 -18.06 7.31
CA TYR A 668 -7.38 -17.31 8.55
C TYR A 668 -7.35 -15.78 8.36
N GLY A 669 -7.26 -15.02 9.45
CA GLY A 669 -7.42 -13.57 9.44
C GLY A 669 -6.15 -12.71 9.47
N ILE A 670 -6.31 -11.43 9.12
CA ILE A 670 -5.32 -10.35 9.32
C ILE A 670 -6.01 -9.11 9.92
N GLN A 671 -5.41 -8.50 10.94
CA GLN A 671 -5.84 -7.22 11.53
C GLN A 671 -4.83 -6.12 11.19
N VAL A 672 -5.27 -5.09 10.48
CA VAL A 672 -4.46 -3.92 10.11
C VAL A 672 -4.70 -2.79 11.10
N ARG A 673 -3.72 -2.58 11.98
CA ARG A 673 -3.65 -1.57 13.05
C ARG A 673 -2.57 -0.51 12.83
N GLY A 674 -1.82 -0.56 11.73
CA GLY A 674 -1.01 0.56 11.22
C GLY A 674 -1.71 1.34 10.11
N ASN A 675 -1.26 2.57 9.83
CA ASN A 675 -1.77 3.35 8.69
C ASN A 675 -1.09 2.93 7.38
N ILE A 676 -1.82 2.95 6.27
CA ILE A 676 -1.31 2.68 4.91
C ILE A 676 -1.43 3.96 4.07
N THR A 677 -0.37 4.35 3.37
CA THR A 677 -0.36 5.61 2.60
C THR A 677 0.51 5.49 1.36
N ALA A 678 -0.09 5.72 0.18
CA ALA A 678 0.59 5.75 -1.12
C ALA A 678 0.20 7.04 -1.87
N VAL A 679 0.94 8.12 -1.66
CA VAL A 679 0.58 9.49 -2.14
C VAL A 679 1.74 10.24 -2.81
N GLY A 680 2.80 9.55 -3.23
CA GLY A 680 3.94 10.20 -3.88
C GLY A 680 3.54 10.92 -5.17
N LYS A 681 4.10 12.11 -5.38
CA LYS A 681 3.69 13.07 -6.43
C LYS A 681 3.64 12.46 -7.84
N ASN A 682 4.54 11.54 -8.12
CA ASN A 682 4.73 10.89 -9.42
C ASN A 682 4.40 9.38 -9.38
N ASP A 683 3.89 8.85 -8.27
CA ASP A 683 3.53 7.43 -8.19
C ASP A 683 2.21 7.18 -8.92
N THR A 684 2.26 6.33 -9.95
CA THR A 684 1.09 5.90 -10.72
C THR A 684 0.86 4.40 -10.61
N GLY A 685 -0.38 3.96 -10.80
CA GLY A 685 -0.73 2.55 -10.85
C GLY A 685 -2.17 2.30 -11.28
N VAL A 686 -2.52 1.03 -11.49
CA VAL A 686 -3.84 0.65 -12.03
C VAL A 686 -4.28 -0.76 -11.59
N GLY A 687 -5.52 -0.90 -11.12
CA GLY A 687 -6.12 -2.20 -10.79
C GLY A 687 -5.70 -2.80 -9.43
N ASN A 688 -4.99 -2.04 -8.60
CA ASN A 688 -4.39 -2.54 -7.37
C ASN A 688 -5.41 -2.68 -6.22
N THR A 689 -5.17 -3.61 -5.31
CA THR A 689 -6.01 -3.84 -4.12
C THR A 689 -5.20 -3.59 -2.85
N VAL A 690 -5.68 -2.77 -1.92
CA VAL A 690 -4.90 -2.50 -0.69
C VAL A 690 -4.96 -3.71 0.25
N LEU A 691 -6.16 -4.14 0.63
CA LEU A 691 -6.40 -5.30 1.50
C LEU A 691 -7.27 -6.35 0.80
N HIS A 692 -6.87 -7.62 0.78
CA HIS A 692 -7.61 -8.70 0.10
C HIS A 692 -7.77 -9.94 0.99
N SER A 693 -9.00 -10.26 1.35
CA SER A 693 -9.35 -11.58 1.87
C SER A 693 -9.71 -12.51 0.71
N ASN A 694 -8.98 -13.62 0.56
CA ASN A 694 -9.21 -14.59 -0.50
C ASN A 694 -9.57 -15.96 0.10
N GLY A 695 -10.82 -16.35 -0.09
CA GLY A 695 -11.46 -17.54 0.45
C GLY A 695 -12.60 -17.22 1.41
N GLU A 696 -13.55 -18.15 1.52
CA GLU A 696 -14.78 -18.01 2.29
C GLU A 696 -14.63 -18.16 3.82
N THR A 697 -13.49 -18.63 4.32
CA THR A 697 -13.15 -18.75 5.75
C THR A 697 -12.15 -17.71 6.25
N GLN A 698 -11.76 -16.79 5.37
CA GLN A 698 -10.66 -15.84 5.54
C GLN A 698 -11.23 -14.44 5.83
N HIS A 699 -10.53 -13.60 6.60
CA HIS A 699 -10.95 -12.22 6.86
C HIS A 699 -9.81 -11.20 6.94
N ILE A 700 -10.06 -9.93 6.54
CA ILE A 700 -9.18 -8.80 6.86
C ILE A 700 -9.96 -7.64 7.47
N ASN A 701 -9.45 -7.13 8.59
CA ASN A 701 -10.05 -6.01 9.34
C ASN A 701 -9.14 -4.77 9.28
N ASN A 702 -9.68 -3.62 8.86
CA ASN A 702 -9.00 -2.31 8.89
C ASN A 702 -9.49 -1.47 10.08
N TYR A 703 -8.55 -1.09 10.96
CA TYR A 703 -8.80 -0.24 12.14
C TYR A 703 -8.15 1.15 12.05
N LYS A 704 -7.50 1.50 10.92
CA LYS A 704 -6.72 2.74 10.74
C LYS A 704 -7.01 3.40 9.38
N THR A 705 -6.16 4.33 8.96
CA THR A 705 -6.31 5.08 7.71
C THR A 705 -5.60 4.39 6.55
N ILE A 706 -6.33 4.13 5.47
CA ILE A 706 -5.81 3.80 4.14
C ILE A 706 -5.96 5.06 3.28
N THR A 707 -4.85 5.62 2.78
CA THR A 707 -4.88 6.79 1.87
C THR A 707 -4.12 6.51 0.58
N ILE A 708 -4.83 6.50 -0.54
CA ILE A 708 -4.25 6.30 -1.88
C ILE A 708 -4.44 7.55 -2.74
N GLY A 709 -3.34 8.04 -3.31
CA GLY A 709 -3.25 9.28 -4.08
C GLY A 709 -3.79 9.18 -5.51
N LYS A 710 -4.03 10.35 -6.11
CA LYS A 710 -4.69 10.51 -7.43
C LYS A 710 -4.03 9.81 -8.62
N GLY A 711 -2.76 9.41 -8.52
CA GLY A 711 -2.03 8.71 -9.58
C GLY A 711 -2.39 7.23 -9.71
N PHE A 712 -3.01 6.63 -8.69
CA PHE A 712 -3.48 5.25 -8.71
C PHE A 712 -4.95 5.20 -9.16
N THR A 713 -5.21 4.64 -10.34
CA THR A 713 -6.57 4.45 -10.87
C THR A 713 -7.06 3.03 -10.62
N GLN A 714 -8.37 2.79 -10.75
CA GLN A 714 -8.95 1.43 -10.60
C GLN A 714 -8.49 0.73 -9.31
N THR A 715 -8.37 1.47 -8.21
CA THR A 715 -7.83 0.94 -6.95
C THR A 715 -8.96 0.50 -6.03
N THR A 716 -8.85 -0.71 -5.50
CA THR A 716 -9.79 -1.28 -4.53
C THR A 716 -9.22 -1.14 -3.11
N GLY A 717 -9.95 -0.48 -2.20
CA GLY A 717 -9.53 -0.30 -0.81
C GLY A 717 -9.51 -1.62 -0.03
N MET A 718 -10.64 -2.33 0.00
CA MET A 718 -10.73 -3.68 0.54
C MET A 718 -11.49 -4.61 -0.40
N ALA A 719 -11.05 -5.86 -0.52
CA ALA A 719 -11.64 -6.89 -1.35
C ALA A 719 -11.91 -8.18 -0.58
N ALA A 720 -13.06 -8.79 -0.84
CA ALA A 720 -13.34 -10.18 -0.51
C ALA A 720 -13.70 -10.97 -1.78
N THR A 721 -13.09 -12.15 -1.93
CA THR A 721 -13.39 -13.12 -3.00
C THR A 721 -13.42 -14.54 -2.44
N GLY A 722 -14.30 -15.40 -2.95
CA GLY A 722 -14.40 -16.80 -2.52
C GLY A 722 -14.95 -17.71 -3.61
N SER A 723 -15.21 -18.98 -3.26
CA SER A 723 -15.82 -19.96 -4.18
C SER A 723 -17.13 -20.56 -3.66
N THR A 724 -17.41 -20.39 -2.37
CA THR A 724 -18.56 -20.96 -1.65
C THR A 724 -19.10 -19.91 -0.66
N ASN A 725 -20.39 -19.94 -0.34
CA ASN A 725 -21.02 -18.97 0.56
C ASN A 725 -20.32 -18.92 1.94
N SER A 726 -19.76 -17.76 2.30
CA SER A 726 -19.16 -17.54 3.61
C SER A 726 -20.20 -17.35 4.71
N THR A 727 -19.88 -17.80 5.92
CA THR A 727 -20.63 -17.59 7.15
C THR A 727 -20.10 -16.43 8.00
N ILE A 728 -18.98 -15.80 7.61
CA ILE A 728 -18.28 -14.75 8.37
C ILE A 728 -18.19 -13.43 7.60
N VAL A 729 -17.79 -12.36 8.28
CA VAL A 729 -17.41 -11.09 7.63
C VAL A 729 -15.98 -11.21 7.11
N ASN A 730 -15.82 -11.33 5.78
CA ASN A 730 -14.52 -11.47 5.13
C ASN A 730 -13.75 -10.14 5.02
N ILE A 731 -14.44 -8.99 5.01
CA ILE A 731 -13.79 -7.67 5.14
C ILE A 731 -14.54 -6.73 6.09
N LEU A 732 -13.80 -6.16 7.06
CA LEU A 732 -14.33 -5.20 8.04
C LEU A 732 -13.57 -3.87 7.96
N ASN A 733 -14.28 -2.75 7.76
CA ASN A 733 -13.72 -1.40 7.87
C ASN A 733 -14.29 -0.64 9.07
N GLU A 734 -13.49 -0.48 10.12
CA GLU A 734 -13.79 0.41 11.25
C GLU A 734 -12.98 1.72 11.20
N GLY A 735 -11.89 1.72 10.43
CA GLY A 735 -11.04 2.87 10.18
C GLY A 735 -11.55 3.81 9.08
N THR A 736 -10.64 4.31 8.25
CA THR A 736 -10.95 5.23 7.13
C THR A 736 -10.29 4.76 5.85
N ILE A 737 -11.08 4.62 4.77
CA ILE A 737 -10.60 4.38 3.41
C ILE A 737 -10.72 5.67 2.60
N SER A 738 -9.62 6.19 2.06
CA SER A 738 -9.56 7.44 1.31
C SER A 738 -8.84 7.24 -0.03
N LEU A 739 -9.60 7.24 -1.13
CA LEU A 739 -9.10 6.97 -2.49
C LEU A 739 -9.30 8.20 -3.37
N GLN A 740 -8.21 8.75 -3.91
CA GLN A 740 -8.21 10.01 -4.65
C GLN A 740 -8.16 9.84 -6.18
N GLY A 741 -7.94 8.62 -6.67
CA GLY A 741 -7.93 8.31 -8.10
C GLY A 741 -9.31 7.93 -8.64
N LYS A 742 -9.47 8.03 -9.96
CA LYS A 742 -10.70 7.65 -10.69
C LYS A 742 -10.82 6.13 -10.88
N LYS A 743 -12.07 5.68 -11.06
CA LYS A 743 -12.52 4.29 -11.19
C LYS A 743 -12.28 3.43 -9.95
N SER A 744 -12.12 4.06 -8.78
CA SER A 744 -11.75 3.38 -7.54
C SER A 744 -12.94 2.67 -6.90
N ILE A 745 -12.70 1.61 -6.13
CA ILE A 745 -13.70 0.92 -5.33
C ILE A 745 -13.31 1.02 -3.84
N GLY A 746 -14.19 1.50 -2.97
CA GLY A 746 -13.90 1.58 -1.53
C GLY A 746 -13.81 0.20 -0.90
N MET A 747 -14.90 -0.58 -1.03
CA MET A 747 -14.96 -1.99 -0.64
C MET A 747 -15.64 -2.83 -1.74
N TYR A 748 -15.06 -3.97 -2.08
CA TYR A 748 -15.59 -4.95 -3.03
C TYR A 748 -15.92 -6.27 -2.30
N VAL A 749 -17.14 -6.77 -2.49
CA VAL A 749 -17.62 -8.06 -1.98
C VAL A 749 -18.19 -8.85 -3.15
N ASP A 750 -17.65 -10.04 -3.40
CA ASP A 750 -18.16 -10.93 -4.44
C ASP A 750 -19.46 -11.64 -4.04
N LYS A 751 -20.01 -12.49 -4.90
CA LYS A 751 -21.31 -13.15 -4.68
C LYS A 751 -21.35 -14.17 -3.54
N PHE A 752 -20.19 -14.54 -2.99
CA PHE A 752 -20.03 -15.60 -2.00
C PHE A 752 -19.63 -15.06 -0.62
N THR A 753 -18.94 -13.93 -0.59
CA THR A 753 -18.36 -13.35 0.62
C THR A 753 -19.28 -12.34 1.30
N GLN A 754 -18.89 -11.91 2.51
CA GLN A 754 -19.59 -10.85 3.25
C GLN A 754 -18.63 -9.70 3.64
N GLY A 755 -19.15 -8.48 3.65
CA GLY A 755 -18.42 -7.28 4.08
C GLY A 755 -19.18 -6.43 5.09
N LYS A 756 -18.44 -5.65 5.87
CA LYS A 756 -19.00 -4.72 6.86
C LYS A 756 -18.17 -3.44 6.91
N SER A 757 -18.83 -2.29 7.01
CA SER A 757 -18.17 -1.05 7.41
C SER A 757 -18.95 -0.40 8.55
N THR A 758 -18.22 0.10 9.53
CA THR A 758 -18.68 0.97 10.64
C THR A 758 -17.96 2.32 10.61
N GLY A 759 -16.82 2.40 9.91
CA GLY A 759 -15.96 3.59 9.80
C GLY A 759 -16.32 4.53 8.64
N THR A 760 -15.29 5.08 7.99
CA THR A 760 -15.43 6.04 6.89
C THR A 760 -14.90 5.48 5.56
N ILE A 761 -15.61 5.75 4.46
CA ILE A 761 -15.21 5.45 3.08
C ILE A 761 -15.34 6.74 2.26
N LYS A 762 -14.27 7.18 1.59
CA LYS A 762 -14.20 8.44 0.86
C LYS A 762 -13.51 8.28 -0.49
N LEU A 763 -14.26 8.43 -1.57
CA LEU A 763 -13.76 8.38 -2.95
C LEU A 763 -13.89 9.77 -3.57
N SER A 764 -12.76 10.48 -3.69
CA SER A 764 -12.73 11.90 -4.07
C SER A 764 -12.29 12.16 -5.51
N GLY A 765 -11.83 11.14 -6.23
CA GLY A 765 -11.40 11.26 -7.63
C GLY A 765 -12.50 11.81 -8.54
N VAL A 766 -12.13 12.69 -9.47
CA VAL A 766 -13.02 13.19 -10.54
C VAL A 766 -12.61 12.60 -11.88
N GLY A 767 -13.56 12.52 -12.82
CA GLY A 767 -13.21 12.32 -14.22
C GLY A 767 -12.53 13.56 -14.78
N ASP A 768 -11.80 13.39 -15.88
CA ASP A 768 -11.09 14.48 -16.53
C ASP A 768 -12.09 15.53 -17.03
N LYS A 769 -11.72 16.81 -16.98
CA LYS A 769 -12.62 17.89 -17.38
C LYS A 769 -12.61 18.10 -18.89
N ASP A 770 -13.77 18.42 -19.46
CA ASP A 770 -13.86 18.90 -20.84
C ASP A 770 -13.36 20.35 -20.97
N LYS A 771 -13.31 20.86 -22.22
CA LYS A 771 -12.89 22.25 -22.52
C LYS A 771 -13.82 23.31 -21.89
N SER A 772 -15.05 22.94 -21.54
CA SER A 772 -16.05 23.79 -20.90
C SER A 772 -15.98 23.73 -19.37
N GLY A 773 -15.10 22.90 -18.81
CA GLY A 773 -14.91 22.73 -17.36
C GLY A 773 -15.86 21.73 -16.70
N ASN A 774 -16.70 21.03 -17.46
CA ASN A 774 -17.59 19.97 -16.96
C ASN A 774 -16.78 18.77 -16.48
N VAL A 775 -17.23 18.10 -15.44
CA VAL A 775 -16.57 16.90 -14.88
C VAL A 775 -16.97 15.68 -15.70
N GLY A 776 -15.99 15.02 -16.33
CA GLY A 776 -16.18 13.75 -17.02
C GLY A 776 -16.40 12.56 -16.06
N ASP A 777 -16.46 11.37 -16.64
CA ASP A 777 -16.78 10.14 -15.90
C ASP A 777 -15.67 9.75 -14.92
N ALA A 778 -16.04 9.60 -13.65
CA ALA A 778 -15.14 9.14 -12.59
C ALA A 778 -15.28 7.63 -12.33
N GLU A 779 -16.48 7.05 -12.54
CA GLU A 779 -16.79 5.62 -12.35
C GLU A 779 -16.37 5.05 -10.96
N ASN A 780 -16.42 5.86 -9.92
CA ASN A 780 -16.07 5.44 -8.56
C ASN A 780 -17.21 4.64 -7.91
N VAL A 781 -16.89 3.68 -7.04
CA VAL A 781 -17.88 2.92 -6.28
C VAL A 781 -17.50 2.86 -4.81
N GLY A 782 -18.33 3.41 -3.93
CA GLY A 782 -18.09 3.36 -2.49
C GLY A 782 -18.06 1.93 -1.96
N ILE A 783 -19.15 1.21 -2.19
CA ILE A 783 -19.32 -0.22 -1.88
C ILE A 783 -19.86 -0.92 -3.13
N SER A 784 -19.12 -1.90 -3.64
CA SER A 784 -19.54 -2.81 -4.71
C SER A 784 -19.91 -4.15 -4.06
N ASN A 785 -21.21 -4.42 -3.91
CA ASN A 785 -21.70 -5.62 -3.24
C ASN A 785 -22.43 -6.56 -4.21
N LYS A 786 -21.91 -7.77 -4.37
CA LYS A 786 -22.57 -8.90 -5.03
C LYS A 786 -23.06 -9.97 -4.05
N GLY A 787 -22.53 -9.96 -2.83
CA GLY A 787 -22.84 -10.91 -1.75
C GLY A 787 -23.63 -10.24 -0.64
N LYS A 788 -23.11 -10.27 0.58
CA LYS A 788 -23.75 -9.66 1.76
C LYS A 788 -22.96 -8.47 2.28
N PHE A 789 -23.60 -7.31 2.47
CA PHE A 789 -22.95 -6.14 3.06
C PHE A 789 -23.73 -5.57 4.24
N THR A 790 -23.05 -5.14 5.30
CA THR A 790 -23.62 -4.31 6.37
C THR A 790 -22.91 -2.96 6.46
N PHE A 791 -23.62 -1.86 6.21
CA PHE A 791 -23.07 -0.50 6.26
C PHE A 791 -23.63 0.29 7.45
N SER A 792 -22.73 0.87 8.23
CA SER A 792 -22.98 2.04 9.07
C SER A 792 -21.75 2.96 9.06
N GLY A 793 -21.88 4.19 9.57
CA GLY A 793 -20.81 5.18 9.53
C GLY A 793 -20.97 6.17 8.37
N THR A 794 -19.88 6.55 7.70
CA THR A 794 -19.88 7.64 6.70
C THR A 794 -19.32 7.21 5.36
N LEU A 795 -20.06 7.51 4.29
CA LEU A 795 -19.71 7.23 2.91
C LEU A 795 -19.78 8.52 2.08
N GLU A 796 -18.67 8.87 1.43
CA GLU A 796 -18.56 10.02 0.52
C GLU A 796 -18.06 9.54 -0.86
N VAL A 797 -18.81 9.83 -1.94
CA VAL A 797 -18.40 9.50 -3.32
C VAL A 797 -18.56 10.70 -4.26
N ASN A 798 -17.61 10.87 -5.17
CA ASN A 798 -17.53 11.98 -6.11
C ASN A 798 -17.44 11.51 -7.57
N GLY A 799 -18.12 12.25 -8.46
CA GLY A 799 -17.90 12.26 -9.90
C GLY A 799 -18.93 11.47 -10.72
N LYS A 800 -19.02 11.80 -12.00
CA LYS A 800 -20.05 11.28 -12.91
C LYS A 800 -19.91 9.76 -13.13
N LYS A 801 -21.04 9.06 -13.33
CA LYS A 801 -21.16 7.58 -13.38
C LYS A 801 -20.65 6.84 -12.13
N SER A 802 -20.56 7.51 -10.99
CA SER A 802 -20.16 6.89 -9.72
C SER A 802 -21.36 6.48 -8.88
N SER A 803 -21.16 5.55 -7.95
CA SER A 803 -22.18 5.11 -7.00
C SER A 803 -21.68 5.11 -5.55
N GLY A 804 -22.54 5.48 -4.61
CA GLY A 804 -22.32 5.24 -3.19
C GLY A 804 -22.28 3.73 -2.91
N ILE A 805 -23.44 3.08 -3.02
CA ILE A 805 -23.56 1.62 -2.96
C ILE A 805 -24.11 1.12 -4.29
N TYR A 806 -23.31 0.32 -5.01
CA TYR A 806 -23.75 -0.48 -6.14
C TYR A 806 -24.01 -1.90 -5.67
N ASN A 807 -25.28 -2.30 -5.66
CA ASN A 807 -25.74 -3.55 -5.06
C ASN A 807 -26.39 -4.47 -6.12
N THR A 808 -25.83 -5.66 -6.26
CA THR A 808 -26.44 -6.82 -6.94
C THR A 808 -26.51 -8.04 -6.01
N GLY A 809 -26.69 -7.78 -4.70
CA GLY A 809 -26.76 -8.78 -3.63
C GLY A 809 -27.68 -8.31 -2.50
N GLU A 810 -27.35 -8.65 -1.25
CA GLU A 810 -28.06 -8.19 -0.04
C GLU A 810 -27.24 -7.11 0.68
N THR A 811 -27.78 -5.90 0.85
CA THR A 811 -27.18 -4.83 1.69
C THR A 811 -28.10 -4.41 2.83
N THR A 812 -27.58 -4.42 4.06
CA THR A 812 -28.25 -3.84 5.24
C THR A 812 -27.62 -2.50 5.60
N ILE A 813 -28.41 -1.43 5.66
CA ILE A 813 -28.00 -0.11 6.14
C ILE A 813 -28.43 0.03 7.61
N ALA A 814 -27.46 -0.15 8.51
CA ALA A 814 -27.63 -0.09 9.94
C ALA A 814 -27.18 1.27 10.50
N VAL A 815 -27.32 1.45 11.82
CA VAL A 815 -26.76 2.59 12.57
C VAL A 815 -25.88 2.08 13.70
N GLY A 816 -24.89 2.88 14.12
CA GLY A 816 -24.05 2.57 15.28
C GLY A 816 -24.85 2.54 16.60
N THR A 817 -24.29 1.90 17.62
CA THR A 817 -24.95 1.67 18.92
C THR A 817 -25.10 2.92 19.79
N SER A 818 -24.35 4.00 19.53
CA SER A 818 -24.51 5.27 20.25
C SER A 818 -25.90 5.88 19.99
N PRO A 819 -26.60 6.44 21.00
CA PRO A 819 -27.82 7.21 20.79
C PRO A 819 -27.69 8.30 19.71
N THR A 820 -26.51 8.95 19.63
CA THR A 820 -26.20 10.02 18.68
C THR A 820 -25.62 9.53 17.34
N ALA A 821 -25.43 8.23 17.15
CA ALA A 821 -24.90 7.69 15.89
C ALA A 821 -25.84 8.02 14.72
N LYS A 822 -25.23 8.27 13.56
CA LYS A 822 -25.91 8.50 12.29
C LYS A 822 -25.15 7.75 11.20
N THR A 823 -25.88 7.31 10.18
CA THR A 823 -25.30 6.70 8.99
C THR A 823 -25.51 7.66 7.83
N ASN A 824 -24.41 8.08 7.20
CA ASN A 824 -24.40 9.19 6.25
C ASN A 824 -23.89 8.70 4.88
N ILE A 825 -24.68 8.90 3.84
CA ILE A 825 -24.28 8.63 2.45
C ILE A 825 -24.35 9.95 1.69
N THR A 826 -23.19 10.51 1.33
CA THR A 826 -23.07 11.75 0.57
C THR A 826 -22.49 11.47 -0.80
N VAL A 827 -23.20 11.85 -1.86
CA VAL A 827 -22.73 11.71 -3.24
C VAL A 827 -22.76 13.04 -3.98
N THR A 828 -21.77 13.24 -4.87
CA THR A 828 -21.50 14.53 -5.49
C THR A 828 -21.17 14.42 -6.98
N ASN A 829 -21.49 15.48 -7.75
CA ASN A 829 -21.13 15.63 -9.17
C ASN A 829 -21.59 14.47 -10.07
N GLY A 830 -22.89 14.17 -10.09
CA GLY A 830 -23.50 13.16 -10.98
C GLY A 830 -23.58 11.75 -10.42
N ALA A 831 -23.03 11.52 -9.22
CA ALA A 831 -23.04 10.22 -8.55
C ALA A 831 -24.42 9.87 -7.96
N THR A 832 -24.78 8.58 -7.98
CA THR A 832 -26.04 8.04 -7.40
C THR A 832 -25.77 7.41 -6.03
N ALA A 833 -26.56 7.70 -5.01
CA ALA A 833 -26.27 7.24 -3.65
C ALA A 833 -26.47 5.73 -3.48
N LEU A 834 -27.62 5.20 -3.91
CA LEU A 834 -27.95 3.78 -3.90
C LEU A 834 -28.38 3.34 -5.31
N TYR A 835 -27.64 2.41 -5.91
CA TYR A 835 -28.00 1.72 -7.15
C TYR A 835 -28.25 0.25 -6.79
N SER A 836 -29.47 -0.25 -7.00
CA SER A 836 -29.80 -1.68 -6.81
C SER A 836 -30.29 -2.31 -8.12
N LYS A 837 -29.89 -3.56 -8.39
CA LYS A 837 -30.25 -4.29 -9.62
C LYS A 837 -30.26 -5.81 -9.41
N GLY A 838 -31.32 -6.45 -9.88
CA GLY A 838 -31.39 -7.89 -10.11
C GLY A 838 -32.40 -8.61 -9.22
N ALA A 839 -32.94 -9.72 -9.72
CA ALA A 839 -33.87 -10.57 -8.97
C ALA A 839 -33.21 -11.11 -7.69
N GLY A 840 -33.94 -11.01 -6.56
CA GLY A 840 -33.44 -11.42 -5.24
C GLY A 840 -32.47 -10.43 -4.57
N THR A 841 -32.14 -9.32 -5.23
CA THR A 841 -31.23 -8.30 -4.67
C THR A 841 -32.01 -7.26 -3.86
N LYS A 842 -31.44 -6.82 -2.74
CA LYS A 842 -32.12 -5.90 -1.82
C LYS A 842 -31.18 -4.93 -1.10
N ILE A 843 -31.73 -3.76 -0.75
CA ILE A 843 -31.14 -2.80 0.19
C ILE A 843 -32.18 -2.51 1.28
N GLU A 844 -31.88 -2.83 2.54
CA GLU A 844 -32.81 -2.67 3.67
C GLU A 844 -32.21 -1.76 4.76
N SER A 845 -32.91 -0.70 5.15
CA SER A 845 -32.48 0.20 6.22
C SER A 845 -33.15 -0.13 7.55
N THR A 846 -32.32 -0.42 8.57
CA THR A 846 -32.74 -0.50 9.98
C THR A 846 -32.40 0.77 10.76
N ALA A 847 -31.74 1.75 10.12
CA ALA A 847 -31.29 2.99 10.73
C ALA A 847 -32.40 4.04 10.94
N GLY A 848 -33.54 3.92 10.27
CA GLY A 848 -34.66 4.87 10.37
C GLY A 848 -34.25 6.32 10.12
N ASN A 849 -34.74 7.24 10.95
CA ASN A 849 -34.42 8.67 10.90
C ASN A 849 -32.96 9.03 11.28
N LYS A 850 -32.09 8.04 11.49
CA LYS A 850 -30.65 8.21 11.65
C LYS A 850 -29.86 7.97 10.35
N LEU A 851 -30.50 7.45 9.30
CA LEU A 851 -29.98 7.43 7.93
C LEU A 851 -30.16 8.79 7.28
N ASN A 852 -29.07 9.35 6.74
CA ASN A 852 -29.07 10.59 5.98
C ASN A 852 -28.44 10.33 4.60
N ILE A 853 -29.23 10.47 3.54
CA ILE A 853 -28.77 10.39 2.15
C ILE A 853 -28.75 11.81 1.59
N THR A 854 -27.59 12.26 1.09
CA THR A 854 -27.39 13.59 0.51
C THR A 854 -26.80 13.50 -0.89
N VAL A 855 -27.48 14.09 -1.88
CA VAL A 855 -27.05 14.15 -3.28
C VAL A 855 -26.85 15.60 -3.66
N ASN A 856 -25.64 15.97 -4.12
CA ASN A 856 -25.35 17.29 -4.68
C ASN A 856 -24.82 17.14 -6.11
N ALA A 857 -25.69 17.30 -7.11
CA ALA A 857 -25.37 17.11 -8.52
C ALA A 857 -24.28 18.06 -9.06
N GLY A 858 -24.05 19.19 -8.39
CA GLY A 858 -23.13 20.23 -8.85
C GLY A 858 -23.57 20.78 -10.21
N THR A 859 -22.63 20.95 -11.13
CA THR A 859 -22.92 21.39 -12.51
C THR A 859 -23.46 20.28 -13.41
N THR A 860 -23.36 19.01 -13.03
CA THR A 860 -23.75 17.88 -13.90
C THR A 860 -25.26 17.74 -14.10
N LYS A 861 -26.06 18.25 -13.15
CA LYS A 861 -27.52 18.05 -13.06
C LYS A 861 -27.97 16.57 -13.04
N GLU A 862 -27.05 15.65 -12.77
CA GLU A 862 -27.26 14.20 -12.72
C GLU A 862 -27.16 13.67 -11.27
N GLY A 863 -27.63 12.43 -11.08
CA GLY A 863 -27.55 11.71 -9.81
C GLY A 863 -28.87 11.66 -9.05
N LEU A 864 -29.10 10.54 -8.36
CA LEU A 864 -30.31 10.24 -7.58
C LEU A 864 -29.94 9.75 -6.18
N ALA A 865 -30.87 9.80 -5.23
CA ALA A 865 -30.70 9.14 -3.93
C ALA A 865 -30.92 7.62 -4.05
N VAL A 866 -31.91 7.20 -4.85
CA VAL A 866 -32.17 5.79 -5.16
C VAL A 866 -32.39 5.64 -6.66
N TYR A 867 -31.70 4.67 -7.26
CA TYR A 867 -32.06 4.08 -8.53
C TYR A 867 -32.22 2.55 -8.33
N ALA A 868 -33.41 2.03 -8.59
CA ALA A 868 -33.70 0.61 -8.53
C ALA A 868 -34.18 0.12 -9.90
N GLU A 869 -33.66 -1.01 -10.37
CA GLU A 869 -34.10 -1.68 -11.60
C GLU A 869 -34.15 -3.20 -11.46
N ASP A 870 -34.69 -3.88 -12.49
CA ASP A 870 -34.60 -5.34 -12.69
C ASP A 870 -34.95 -6.19 -11.44
N LYS A 871 -36.15 -6.01 -10.88
CA LYS A 871 -36.71 -6.78 -9.75
C LYS A 871 -35.96 -6.62 -8.42
N SER A 872 -35.09 -5.61 -8.30
CA SER A 872 -34.45 -5.27 -7.03
C SER A 872 -35.44 -4.60 -6.05
N GLN A 873 -35.14 -4.70 -4.76
CA GLN A 873 -35.97 -4.12 -3.69
C GLN A 873 -35.15 -3.14 -2.84
N VAL A 874 -35.72 -1.99 -2.49
CA VAL A 874 -35.04 -0.95 -1.69
C VAL A 874 -35.99 -0.40 -0.63
N THR A 875 -35.70 -0.64 0.65
CA THR A 875 -36.57 -0.27 1.78
C THR A 875 -35.85 0.70 2.71
N LEU A 876 -36.30 1.96 2.74
CA LEU A 876 -35.65 3.08 3.45
C LEU A 876 -36.62 3.79 4.41
N HIS A 877 -37.38 3.01 5.19
CA HIS A 877 -38.38 3.53 6.12
C HIS A 877 -37.81 4.62 7.04
N ASN A 878 -38.55 5.72 7.19
CA ASN A 878 -38.22 6.86 8.04
C ASN A 878 -36.88 7.58 7.72
N ALA A 879 -36.21 7.30 6.60
CA ALA A 879 -34.92 7.89 6.27
C ALA A 879 -35.00 9.40 5.95
N ASN A 880 -33.91 10.14 6.18
CA ASN A 880 -33.77 11.53 5.72
C ASN A 880 -33.06 11.53 4.35
N ILE A 881 -33.71 12.05 3.32
CA ILE A 881 -33.18 12.13 1.95
C ILE A 881 -33.19 13.59 1.50
N ASN A 882 -32.06 14.08 1.01
CA ASN A 882 -31.88 15.46 0.54
C ASN A 882 -31.17 15.45 -0.83
N VAL A 883 -31.84 15.94 -1.87
CA VAL A 883 -31.36 15.88 -3.25
C VAL A 883 -31.38 17.28 -3.87
N ASN A 884 -30.20 17.77 -4.23
CA ASN A 884 -29.95 19.11 -4.72
C ASN A 884 -29.34 19.07 -6.12
N GLY A 885 -30.12 19.52 -7.11
CA GLY A 885 -29.80 19.56 -8.53
C GLY A 885 -29.83 18.22 -9.26
N GLY A 886 -30.20 17.12 -8.61
CA GLY A 886 -30.23 15.77 -9.21
C GLY A 886 -31.35 15.59 -10.23
N SER A 887 -31.17 14.68 -11.19
CA SER A 887 -32.12 14.42 -12.28
C SER A 887 -33.45 13.85 -11.79
N ALA A 888 -33.41 13.08 -10.69
CA ALA A 888 -34.58 12.79 -9.87
C ALA A 888 -34.19 12.58 -8.40
N GLY A 889 -35.16 12.64 -7.49
CA GLY A 889 -34.96 12.25 -6.09
C GLY A 889 -34.75 10.74 -5.96
N VAL A 890 -35.75 9.97 -6.38
CA VAL A 890 -35.72 8.50 -6.46
C VAL A 890 -36.35 8.02 -7.77
N ALA A 891 -35.91 6.86 -8.28
CA ALA A 891 -36.52 6.22 -9.44
C ALA A 891 -36.58 4.68 -9.33
N SER A 892 -37.67 4.10 -9.85
CA SER A 892 -37.94 2.65 -9.89
C SER A 892 -38.29 2.23 -11.32
N TYR A 893 -37.59 1.24 -11.85
CA TYR A 893 -37.71 0.76 -13.24
C TYR A 893 -37.97 -0.75 -13.31
N ASN A 894 -38.68 -1.19 -14.35
CA ASN A 894 -39.05 -2.58 -14.64
C ASN A 894 -40.07 -3.21 -13.67
N ALA A 895 -40.87 -4.14 -14.20
CA ALA A 895 -41.87 -4.86 -13.42
C ALA A 895 -41.26 -5.73 -12.32
N GLY A 896 -41.81 -5.62 -11.11
CA GLY A 896 -41.35 -6.36 -9.92
C GLY A 896 -40.27 -5.65 -9.10
N THR A 897 -39.71 -4.55 -9.59
CA THR A 897 -38.82 -3.67 -8.83
C THR A 897 -39.63 -2.85 -7.83
N LYS A 898 -39.11 -2.63 -6.61
CA LYS A 898 -39.84 -1.92 -5.54
C LYS A 898 -38.95 -0.99 -4.75
N VAL A 899 -39.39 0.25 -4.53
CA VAL A 899 -38.78 1.20 -3.59
C VAL A 899 -39.80 1.58 -2.51
N ASP A 900 -39.55 1.24 -1.25
CA ASP A 900 -40.42 1.59 -0.12
C ASP A 900 -39.76 2.67 0.75
N LEU A 901 -40.39 3.85 0.78
CA LEU A 901 -39.95 5.02 1.54
C LEU A 901 -40.89 5.31 2.73
N THR A 902 -41.72 4.37 3.18
CA THR A 902 -42.74 4.61 4.23
C THR A 902 -42.20 5.43 5.42
N GLY A 903 -42.82 6.58 5.68
CA GLY A 903 -42.43 7.52 6.75
C GLY A 903 -41.17 8.38 6.50
N ALA A 904 -40.51 8.24 5.35
CA ALA A 904 -39.28 8.98 5.04
C ALA A 904 -39.53 10.48 4.80
N THR A 905 -38.49 11.29 4.95
CA THR A 905 -38.49 12.70 4.55
C THR A 905 -37.64 12.89 3.31
N LEU A 906 -38.24 13.27 2.18
CA LEU A 906 -37.57 13.57 0.92
C LEU A 906 -37.59 15.07 0.64
N LYS A 907 -36.43 15.71 0.62
CA LYS A 907 -36.25 17.10 0.19
C LYS A 907 -35.65 17.10 -1.21
N TYR A 908 -36.36 17.63 -2.20
CA TYR A 908 -35.90 17.70 -3.59
C TYR A 908 -35.89 19.14 -4.10
N ASN A 909 -34.74 19.55 -4.64
CA ASN A 909 -34.50 20.87 -5.21
C ASN A 909 -33.83 20.70 -6.58
N GLY A 910 -34.62 20.50 -7.62
CA GLY A 910 -34.13 20.32 -8.99
C GLY A 910 -35.16 20.70 -10.03
N ASP A 911 -34.90 20.33 -11.28
CA ASP A 911 -35.74 20.70 -12.42
C ASP A 911 -36.66 19.54 -12.88
N GLY A 912 -36.37 18.31 -12.40
CA GLY A 912 -37.05 17.05 -12.74
C GLY A 912 -38.01 16.54 -11.66
N TYR A 913 -38.14 15.21 -11.56
CA TYR A 913 -39.09 14.53 -10.66
C TYR A 913 -38.48 14.19 -9.30
N ALA A 914 -39.14 14.51 -8.20
CA ALA A 914 -38.74 14.03 -6.88
C ALA A 914 -38.91 12.50 -6.76
N VAL A 915 -39.97 11.94 -7.36
CA VAL A 915 -40.27 10.51 -7.40
C VAL A 915 -40.66 10.11 -8.83
N TYR A 916 -39.98 9.11 -9.41
CA TYR A 916 -40.23 8.64 -10.77
C TYR A 916 -40.45 7.12 -10.87
N SER A 917 -41.39 6.69 -11.73
CA SER A 917 -41.61 5.30 -12.11
C SER A 917 -41.72 5.20 -13.64
N ASP A 918 -41.21 4.13 -14.24
CA ASP A 918 -41.36 3.80 -15.67
C ASP A 918 -42.75 3.24 -16.04
N GLY A 919 -43.73 3.37 -15.14
CA GLY A 919 -45.04 2.74 -15.24
C GLY A 919 -45.08 1.27 -14.79
N LYS A 920 -43.93 0.68 -14.39
CA LYS A 920 -43.80 -0.75 -14.05
C LYS A 920 -43.07 -1.00 -12.73
N GLY A 921 -42.07 -0.19 -12.39
CA GLY A 921 -41.40 -0.22 -11.09
C GLY A 921 -42.26 0.45 -10.02
N GLU A 922 -42.50 -0.25 -8.90
CA GLU A 922 -43.32 0.27 -7.80
C GLU A 922 -42.53 1.22 -6.89
N ILE A 923 -43.21 2.25 -6.37
CA ILE A 923 -42.74 3.10 -5.26
C ILE A 923 -43.85 3.28 -4.22
N ASN A 924 -43.53 3.06 -2.95
CA ASN A 924 -44.42 3.33 -1.82
C ASN A 924 -43.95 4.57 -1.05
N LEU A 925 -44.85 5.54 -0.87
CA LEU A 925 -44.64 6.83 -0.21
C LEU A 925 -45.51 6.99 1.05
N LYS A 926 -46.18 5.95 1.53
CA LYS A 926 -47.10 6.02 2.67
C LYS A 926 -46.51 6.76 3.88
N ASN A 927 -47.24 7.72 4.41
CA ASN A 927 -46.83 8.59 5.54
C ASN A 927 -45.52 9.39 5.31
N SER A 928 -45.02 9.51 4.07
CA SER A 928 -43.78 10.25 3.78
C SER A 928 -44.01 11.76 3.76
N ASN A 929 -42.99 12.53 4.14
CA ASN A 929 -42.98 13.99 4.02
C ASN A 929 -42.11 14.39 2.82
N ILE A 930 -42.68 15.09 1.83
CA ILE A 930 -41.97 15.50 0.62
C ILE A 930 -41.93 17.03 0.52
N GLU A 931 -40.73 17.60 0.59
CA GLU A 931 -40.49 19.04 0.47
C GLU A 931 -39.88 19.35 -0.90
N LEU A 932 -40.63 20.10 -1.72
CA LEU A 932 -40.19 20.53 -3.06
C LEU A 932 -39.69 21.97 -3.04
N ARG A 933 -38.63 22.25 -3.81
CA ARG A 933 -38.03 23.58 -3.93
C ARG A 933 -37.63 23.89 -5.39
N GLY A 934 -37.58 25.17 -5.76
CA GLY A 934 -37.26 25.58 -7.12
C GLY A 934 -38.27 25.05 -8.14
N SER A 935 -37.81 24.69 -9.35
CA SER A 935 -38.65 24.22 -10.47
C SER A 935 -39.05 22.74 -10.39
N SER A 936 -39.03 22.15 -9.19
CA SER A 936 -39.23 20.72 -8.94
C SER A 936 -40.64 20.24 -9.29
N THR A 937 -40.75 19.02 -9.82
CA THR A 937 -42.02 18.31 -9.99
C THR A 937 -42.08 17.12 -9.01
N LEU A 938 -43.26 16.83 -8.46
CA LEU A 938 -43.43 15.78 -7.45
C LEU A 938 -43.24 14.38 -8.03
N MET A 939 -44.17 13.99 -8.90
CA MET A 939 -44.30 12.67 -9.51
C MET A 939 -45.21 12.77 -10.74
N GLU A 940 -45.30 11.69 -11.51
CA GLU A 940 -46.31 11.51 -12.56
C GLU A 940 -47.33 10.46 -12.12
N LEU A 941 -48.61 10.66 -12.44
CA LEU A 941 -49.70 9.75 -12.09
C LEU A 941 -50.63 9.55 -13.28
N ASP A 942 -50.72 8.32 -13.77
CA ASP A 942 -51.77 7.91 -14.70
C ASP A 942 -53.10 7.78 -13.93
N TRP A 943 -54.08 8.61 -14.30
CA TRP A 943 -55.40 8.62 -13.68
C TRP A 943 -56.37 7.59 -14.26
N SER A 944 -56.06 6.96 -15.40
CA SER A 944 -56.80 5.80 -15.91
C SER A 944 -56.60 4.55 -15.05
N ILE A 945 -55.47 4.49 -14.33
CA ILE A 945 -55.15 3.39 -13.41
C ILE A 945 -55.81 3.64 -12.04
N ALA A 946 -56.57 2.66 -11.57
CA ALA A 946 -57.21 2.67 -10.25
C ALA A 946 -56.16 2.83 -9.11
N PRO A 947 -56.40 3.63 -8.06
CA PRO A 947 -55.37 4.02 -7.09
C PRO A 947 -54.53 2.89 -6.49
N GLY A 948 -55.14 1.76 -6.11
CA GLY A 948 -54.42 0.61 -5.55
C GLY A 948 -53.49 -0.11 -6.55
N SER A 949 -53.72 0.07 -7.84
CA SER A 949 -52.95 -0.52 -8.94
C SER A 949 -51.89 0.44 -9.51
N ARG A 950 -51.80 1.68 -9.02
CA ARG A 950 -50.80 2.65 -9.50
C ARG A 950 -49.38 2.20 -9.10
N PRO A 951 -48.37 2.40 -9.96
CA PRO A 951 -46.98 2.10 -9.62
C PRO A 951 -46.47 2.93 -8.43
N ILE A 952 -46.84 4.22 -8.37
CA ILE A 952 -46.57 5.10 -7.22
C ILE A 952 -47.79 5.08 -6.30
N LYS A 953 -47.57 4.74 -5.02
CA LYS A 953 -48.57 4.59 -3.97
C LYS A 953 -48.30 5.62 -2.87
N THR A 954 -49.33 6.38 -2.48
CA THR A 954 -49.27 7.52 -1.54
C THR A 954 -50.11 7.25 -0.31
#